data_AF-A0A8B7NDL4-F1
#
_entry.id   AF-A0A8B7NDL4-F1
#
_cell.length_a   1.000
_cell.length_b   1.000
_cell.length_c   1.000
_cell.angle_alpha   90.00
_cell.angle_beta   90.00
_cell.angle_gamma   90.00
#
_symmetry.space_group_name_H-M   'P 1'
#
loop_
_entity.id
_entity.type
_entity.pdbx_description
1 polymer ?
#
loop_
_entity_poly.entity_id
_entity_poly.type
_entity_poly.pdbx_seq_one_letter_code
_entity_poly.pdbx_strand_id
1 'polypeptide(L)'
;MGNNNGSEFVAVEMRNRRVQVTWDVGGGAQTLRHPLELLTNTPAVSNDKRWYHIDFRRVGNIGQLQVRPANTEGLPLLLQFAEPVQDQSPPGFTNINLQQGSSGVWLGGAPPAALERLSTSQFAGCLHYATIDGANLGLWNFTASAGCAACNEGVELVTRQEDEIAFGFNGMGYFKGEPYPSRISRPRYYSVVLAFITLDEHALLFLVTNEAKNQLISITVEEGHIVLRVHYDERTHLVMKSEKRLNNVADMTTITATVSNIATDGKHMAQLSAGSDSQLATVSGGTDLDLDMEPFYFGGVDPQFDRRRWGDQVVLQSMLGCMSSLSVKGSGRNPFTDGQFYGIENSCSEKPLDEVGFVGGDGFIELASQELRRDSNFGFTFQTMEADALLLLSTFVGQGGDSDAMATATTAPSPLPEGMREHPPDFYSVSLVEGHLDLRLYAGDNRHRLLSRETFNDGTPHSFFVLRENRKITLLVNDRAVNVTRLSRRGTIIQGPSQGGLYFGGVPEGLDIVSMVGSTAPFKGCIRDVIVNNKVVSFTRPTRFQGVYIGRCGDLPANAIRGMERDVKKIESCQPPTQHTLEYGALKFGDTPSSHALIPVPKSTFAEDFSLSFEFRTHHPNGLFLHAQPEREPGDDVSHHHRRRRRGFLTLSLQNGRVVVTTHGRRRREPIVVISRASGLNSGVWKKVLLEKQDKTMLLAVDSEDEVSSALVPRRIVKTSQVYIGGLADTLTESNHTQPMDPLRGCLRNFIVNSERWDIPQKTRADHLVGVGQCFAHVQPGSYFPGDAYAIYSSELSVGPVLEFALEFRTWELNGVLLSVADPSEGTSLALELVNGAVVLNVTVSKGHSFGARVGFRNRFSVCDNAWHAVRAHFVKDSITLRVDDEPEAYGFNGAHDVKRIWVEAPLFIGGLPEYAPQGSLKSRDNFRGCIRNIVMDSARTDWTDMYRLHNVLLNACPVH
;
A
#
# COMPACT_ATOMS: atom_id res chain seq x y z
N MET A 1 0.13 -10.08 -32.79
CA MET A 1 -0.98 -9.79 -31.85
C MET A 1 -1.43 -8.36 -32.04
N GLY A 2 -2.70 -8.02 -31.84
CA GLY A 2 -3.19 -6.65 -32.03
C GLY A 2 -4.70 -6.54 -32.18
N ASN A 3 -5.18 -5.32 -32.38
CA ASN A 3 -6.58 -5.03 -32.70
C ASN A 3 -6.91 -5.48 -34.14
N ASN A 4 -8.14 -5.96 -34.37
CA ASN A 4 -8.61 -6.42 -35.68
C ASN A 4 -8.56 -5.33 -36.76
N ASN A 5 -8.68 -4.06 -36.34
CA ASN A 5 -8.62 -2.88 -37.21
C ASN A 5 -7.18 -2.40 -37.51
N GLY A 6 -6.15 -3.06 -36.98
CA GLY A 6 -4.75 -2.70 -37.20
C GLY A 6 -4.32 -1.36 -36.56
N SER A 7 -5.11 -0.81 -35.62
CA SER A 7 -4.78 0.46 -34.97
C SER A 7 -3.56 0.34 -34.06
N GLU A 8 -3.47 -0.75 -33.30
CA GLU A 8 -2.36 -1.06 -32.39
C GLU A 8 -2.05 -2.55 -32.49
N PHE A 9 -0.77 -2.89 -32.65
CA PHE A 9 -0.34 -4.26 -32.87
C PHE A 9 1.17 -4.44 -32.64
N VAL A 10 1.57 -5.69 -32.49
CA VAL A 10 2.96 -6.17 -32.60
C VAL A 10 2.96 -7.36 -33.58
N ALA A 11 3.80 -7.29 -34.61
CA ALA A 11 3.91 -8.29 -35.66
C ALA A 11 5.36 -8.69 -35.89
N VAL A 12 5.64 -9.99 -35.86
CA VAL A 12 6.93 -10.57 -36.20
C VAL A 12 6.86 -11.10 -37.63
N GLU A 13 7.78 -10.68 -38.48
CA GLU A 13 7.81 -11.00 -39.91
C GLU A 13 9.19 -11.49 -40.33
N MET A 14 9.25 -12.30 -41.39
CA MET A 14 10.50 -12.63 -42.06
C MET A 14 10.51 -11.98 -43.44
N ARG A 15 11.42 -11.02 -43.66
CA ARG A 15 11.58 -10.34 -44.94
C ARG A 15 13.00 -10.51 -45.46
N ASN A 16 13.14 -11.00 -46.70
CA ASN A 16 14.45 -11.26 -47.32
C ASN A 16 15.37 -12.08 -46.40
N ARG A 17 14.81 -13.16 -45.80
CA ARG A 17 15.50 -14.04 -44.86
C ARG A 17 16.01 -13.36 -43.58
N ARG A 18 15.49 -12.21 -43.20
CA ARG A 18 15.78 -11.56 -41.93
C ARG A 18 14.51 -11.37 -41.13
N VAL A 19 14.60 -11.62 -39.83
CA VAL A 19 13.49 -11.36 -38.92
C VAL A 19 13.39 -9.85 -38.68
N GLN A 20 12.19 -9.32 -38.79
CA GLN A 20 11.85 -7.97 -38.40
C GLN A 20 10.60 -7.99 -37.52
N VAL A 21 10.48 -7.01 -36.63
CA VAL A 21 9.30 -6.79 -35.81
C VAL A 21 8.77 -5.40 -36.08
N THR A 22 7.47 -5.31 -36.34
CA THR A 22 6.75 -4.04 -36.52
C THR A 22 5.75 -3.87 -35.39
N TRP A 23 5.75 -2.73 -34.71
CA TRP A 23 4.78 -2.42 -33.67
C TRP A 23 4.22 -1.00 -33.79
N ASP A 24 2.95 -0.85 -33.42
CA ASP A 24 2.28 0.44 -33.24
C ASP A 24 1.46 0.40 -31.94
N VAL A 25 1.62 1.44 -31.13
CA VAL A 25 0.96 1.62 -29.83
C VAL A 25 0.22 2.98 -29.76
N GLY A 26 -0.21 3.49 -30.92
CA GLY A 26 -1.00 4.72 -31.07
C GLY A 26 -0.19 5.92 -31.55
N GLY A 27 1.15 5.82 -31.57
CA GLY A 27 2.07 6.85 -32.04
C GLY A 27 2.55 6.69 -33.49
N GLY A 28 2.19 5.59 -34.15
CA GLY A 28 2.68 5.21 -35.47
C GLY A 28 3.54 3.95 -35.44
N ALA A 29 3.61 3.25 -36.57
CA ALA A 29 4.34 1.98 -36.67
C ALA A 29 5.86 2.20 -36.75
N GLN A 30 6.60 1.44 -35.94
CA GLN A 30 8.05 1.32 -36.00
C GLN A 30 8.44 -0.11 -36.39
N THR A 31 9.47 -0.27 -37.23
CA THR A 31 9.99 -1.57 -37.66
C THR A 31 11.45 -1.74 -37.27
N LEU A 32 11.74 -2.77 -36.49
CA LEU A 32 13.09 -3.19 -36.09
C LEU A 32 13.48 -4.46 -36.85
N ARG A 33 14.63 -4.47 -37.52
CA ARG A 33 15.12 -5.64 -38.26
C ARG A 33 16.45 -6.15 -37.71
N HIS A 34 16.50 -7.43 -37.41
CA HIS A 34 17.72 -8.09 -36.97
C HIS A 34 18.69 -8.35 -38.15
N PRO A 35 20.02 -8.21 -37.97
CA PRO A 35 20.98 -8.36 -39.06
C PRO A 35 21.18 -9.81 -39.50
N LEU A 36 20.97 -10.79 -38.61
CA LEU A 36 21.16 -12.21 -38.92
C LEU A 36 20.28 -12.66 -40.08
N GLU A 37 20.94 -13.14 -41.12
CA GLU A 37 20.29 -13.72 -42.28
C GLU A 37 20.09 -15.23 -42.07
N LEU A 38 18.83 -15.65 -42.04
CA LEU A 38 18.42 -17.04 -41.88
C LEU A 38 18.88 -17.83 -43.10
N LEU A 39 19.55 -18.95 -42.84
CA LEU A 39 20.03 -19.81 -43.91
C LEU A 39 18.85 -20.53 -44.55
N THR A 40 18.92 -20.74 -45.86
CA THR A 40 17.83 -21.39 -46.60
C THR A 40 17.66 -22.83 -46.18
N ASN A 41 16.40 -23.18 -46.03
CA ASN A 41 15.92 -24.53 -45.87
C ASN A 41 15.79 -25.19 -47.24
N THR A 42 15.83 -26.53 -47.29
CA THR A 42 15.60 -27.26 -48.54
C THR A 42 14.21 -26.95 -49.11
N PRO A 43 13.93 -27.15 -50.41
CA PRO A 43 12.59 -26.94 -50.97
C PRO A 43 11.47 -27.75 -50.28
N ALA A 44 11.82 -28.77 -49.51
CA ALA A 44 10.90 -29.55 -48.67
C ALA A 44 11.06 -29.11 -47.19
N VAL A 45 10.18 -28.22 -46.72
CA VAL A 45 10.17 -27.68 -45.35
C VAL A 45 10.14 -28.80 -44.29
N SER A 46 9.53 -29.95 -44.60
CA SER A 46 9.46 -31.15 -43.75
C SER A 46 10.79 -31.91 -43.60
N ASN A 47 11.86 -31.52 -44.29
CA ASN A 47 13.18 -32.14 -44.12
C ASN A 47 14.18 -31.21 -43.43
N ASP A 48 13.70 -30.06 -42.93
CA ASP A 48 14.60 -29.10 -42.33
C ASP A 48 15.00 -29.45 -40.90
N LYS A 49 16.27 -29.13 -40.59
CA LYS A 49 16.91 -29.35 -39.30
C LYS A 49 17.42 -28.04 -38.67
N ARG A 50 17.28 -26.91 -39.35
CA ARG A 50 17.73 -25.58 -38.90
C ARG A 50 16.57 -24.87 -38.21
N TRP A 51 16.71 -24.75 -36.91
CA TRP A 51 15.77 -24.03 -36.05
C TRP A 51 16.40 -22.72 -35.59
N TYR A 52 15.56 -21.70 -35.39
CA TYR A 52 15.97 -20.39 -34.89
C TYR A 52 15.06 -19.98 -33.74
N HIS A 53 15.67 -19.42 -32.70
CA HIS A 53 14.98 -18.76 -31.60
C HIS A 53 14.85 -17.27 -31.90
N ILE A 54 13.65 -16.72 -31.70
CA ILE A 54 13.34 -15.31 -31.93
C ILE A 54 12.78 -14.74 -30.62
N ASP A 55 13.52 -13.83 -30.02
CA ASP A 55 13.11 -13.11 -28.82
C ASP A 55 12.82 -11.66 -29.19
N PHE A 56 11.59 -11.21 -28.94
CA PHE A 56 11.25 -9.80 -29.02
C PHE A 56 10.73 -9.33 -27.67
N ARG A 57 11.38 -8.32 -27.11
CA ARG A 57 11.01 -7.69 -25.85
C ARG A 57 10.63 -6.24 -26.11
N ARG A 58 9.47 -5.79 -25.62
CA ARG A 58 9.06 -4.38 -25.68
C ARG A 58 8.75 -3.85 -24.29
N VAL A 59 9.36 -2.72 -23.94
CA VAL A 59 9.13 -1.99 -22.69
C VAL A 59 8.77 -0.55 -23.06
N GLY A 60 7.53 -0.15 -22.79
CA GLY A 60 6.99 1.13 -23.28
C GLY A 60 7.19 1.30 -24.78
N ASN A 61 7.83 2.39 -25.22
CA ASN A 61 8.09 2.65 -26.63
C ASN A 61 9.35 1.94 -27.19
N ILE A 62 10.12 1.22 -26.38
CA ILE A 62 11.40 0.60 -26.76
C ILE A 62 11.18 -0.87 -27.10
N GLY A 63 11.64 -1.30 -28.28
CA GLY A 63 11.65 -2.70 -28.71
C GLY A 63 13.08 -3.22 -28.86
N GLN A 64 13.33 -4.44 -28.39
CA GLN A 64 14.58 -5.17 -28.52
C GLN A 64 14.32 -6.52 -29.17
N LEU A 65 15.09 -6.86 -30.21
CA LEU A 65 14.94 -8.09 -30.99
C LEU A 65 16.26 -8.86 -31.00
N GLN A 66 16.20 -10.14 -30.68
CA GLN A 66 17.31 -11.07 -30.79
C GLN A 66 16.91 -12.30 -31.59
N VAL A 67 17.81 -12.77 -32.46
CA VAL A 67 17.60 -13.96 -33.26
C VAL A 67 18.83 -14.84 -33.20
N ARG A 68 18.66 -16.10 -32.81
CA ARG A 68 19.75 -17.06 -32.58
C ARG A 68 19.46 -18.40 -33.26
N PRO A 69 20.46 -19.11 -33.81
CA PRO A 69 20.29 -20.51 -34.21
C PRO A 69 20.04 -21.40 -32.98
N ALA A 70 19.12 -22.37 -33.08
CA ALA A 70 18.82 -23.31 -31.99
C ALA A 70 19.85 -24.45 -31.88
N ASN A 71 20.54 -24.77 -32.99
CA ASN A 71 21.69 -25.67 -33.01
C ASN A 71 22.89 -24.92 -33.62
N THR A 72 24.01 -24.89 -32.89
CA THR A 72 25.24 -24.20 -33.27
C THR A 72 26.29 -25.13 -33.89
N GLU A 73 26.05 -26.44 -33.92
CA GLU A 73 26.98 -27.42 -34.49
C GLU A 73 27.23 -27.15 -35.98
N GLY A 74 28.50 -26.88 -36.31
CA GLY A 74 28.94 -26.60 -37.68
C GLY A 74 28.71 -25.16 -38.17
N LEU A 75 28.18 -24.25 -37.33
CA LEU A 75 28.06 -22.83 -37.67
C LEU A 75 29.33 -22.04 -37.30
N PRO A 76 29.77 -21.05 -38.12
CA PRO A 76 30.81 -20.11 -37.73
C PRO A 76 30.49 -19.39 -36.41
N LEU A 77 31.49 -19.21 -35.53
CA LEU A 77 31.33 -18.55 -34.22
C LEU A 77 30.60 -17.20 -34.29
N LEU A 78 30.87 -16.40 -35.34
CA LEU A 78 30.23 -15.09 -35.55
C LEU A 78 28.70 -15.15 -35.73
N LEU A 79 28.15 -16.28 -36.17
CA LEU A 79 26.70 -16.50 -36.34
C LEU A 79 26.04 -17.11 -35.09
N GLN A 80 26.83 -17.54 -34.11
CA GLN A 80 26.36 -18.12 -32.85
C GLN A 80 26.03 -17.03 -31.80
N PHE A 81 26.60 -15.83 -31.92
CA PHE A 81 26.51 -14.74 -30.94
C PHE A 81 25.94 -13.44 -31.52
N ALA A 82 24.89 -13.51 -32.34
CA ALA A 82 24.29 -12.29 -32.85
C ALA A 82 23.67 -11.46 -31.70
N GLU A 83 24.22 -10.27 -31.49
CA GLU A 83 23.80 -9.33 -30.45
C GLU A 83 22.35 -8.85 -30.68
N PRO A 84 21.57 -8.61 -29.61
CA PRO A 84 20.25 -8.03 -29.73
C PRO A 84 20.33 -6.63 -30.35
N VAL A 85 19.39 -6.33 -31.23
CA VAL A 85 19.19 -4.98 -31.77
C VAL A 85 18.05 -4.29 -31.05
N GLN A 86 18.06 -2.97 -30.97
CA GLN A 86 16.99 -2.18 -30.34
C GLN A 86 16.61 -0.98 -31.21
N ASP A 87 15.35 -0.56 -31.09
CA ASP A 87 14.82 0.65 -31.70
C ASP A 87 13.60 1.14 -30.90
N GLN A 88 13.10 2.34 -31.18
CA GLN A 88 12.06 3.00 -30.40
C GLN A 88 10.97 3.62 -31.28
N SER A 89 9.71 3.43 -30.88
CA SER A 89 8.59 4.23 -31.38
C SER A 89 8.57 5.63 -30.72
N PRO A 90 7.77 6.59 -31.24
CA PRO A 90 7.71 7.93 -30.66
C PRO A 90 7.46 7.94 -29.15
N PRO A 91 8.18 8.76 -28.37
CA PRO A 91 8.02 8.82 -26.92
C PRO A 91 6.65 9.42 -26.54
N GLY A 92 6.09 8.96 -25.42
CA GLY A 92 4.76 9.38 -24.95
C GLY A 92 3.59 8.49 -25.42
N PHE A 93 3.89 7.41 -26.14
CA PHE A 93 2.96 6.31 -26.45
C PHE A 93 3.60 5.01 -25.96
N THR A 94 3.15 4.52 -24.81
CA THR A 94 3.76 3.35 -24.15
C THR A 94 2.80 2.17 -24.03
N ASN A 95 1.50 2.42 -24.00
CA ASN A 95 0.50 1.38 -23.72
C ASN A 95 -0.07 0.78 -25.01
N ILE A 96 -0.24 -0.55 -25.02
CA ILE A 96 -0.99 -1.25 -26.07
C ILE A 96 -2.39 -1.58 -25.54
N ASN A 97 -3.40 -0.97 -26.13
CA ASN A 97 -4.81 -1.09 -25.75
C ASN A 97 -5.49 -2.16 -26.61
N LEU A 98 -5.40 -3.40 -26.14
CA LEU A 98 -6.09 -4.54 -26.76
C LEU A 98 -7.51 -4.66 -26.19
N GLN A 99 -8.51 -4.34 -27.01
CA GLN A 99 -9.92 -4.42 -26.63
C GLN A 99 -10.44 -5.87 -26.64
N GLN A 100 -11.15 -6.25 -25.58
CA GLN A 100 -11.75 -7.59 -25.46
C GLN A 100 -12.81 -7.81 -26.55
N GLY A 101 -12.69 -8.91 -27.31
CA GLY A 101 -13.60 -9.26 -28.41
C GLY A 101 -13.25 -8.62 -29.76
N SER A 102 -12.34 -7.65 -29.82
CA SER A 102 -11.88 -7.00 -31.06
C SER A 102 -10.35 -7.07 -31.27
N SER A 103 -9.67 -7.93 -30.51
CA SER A 103 -8.23 -8.18 -30.57
C SER A 103 -7.92 -9.66 -30.64
N GLY A 104 -6.74 -10.02 -31.13
CA GLY A 104 -6.33 -11.43 -31.21
C GLY A 104 -4.83 -11.65 -31.38
N VAL A 105 -4.47 -12.94 -31.37
CA VAL A 105 -3.13 -13.43 -31.76
C VAL A 105 -3.32 -14.26 -33.02
N TRP A 106 -2.61 -13.90 -34.08
CA TRP A 106 -2.60 -14.63 -35.34
C TRP A 106 -1.22 -15.24 -35.55
N LEU A 107 -1.21 -16.51 -35.93
CA LEU A 107 -0.02 -17.25 -36.29
C LEU A 107 -0.12 -17.63 -37.76
N GLY A 108 0.94 -17.36 -38.51
CA GLY A 108 1.01 -17.64 -39.94
C GLY A 108 0.36 -16.60 -40.88
N GLY A 109 -0.34 -15.61 -40.32
CA GLY A 109 -0.96 -14.50 -41.05
C GLY A 109 -1.39 -13.37 -40.11
N ALA A 110 -2.13 -12.39 -40.61
CA ALA A 110 -2.62 -11.24 -39.85
C ALA A 110 -4.00 -10.79 -40.38
N PRO A 111 -4.80 -10.02 -39.61
CA PRO A 111 -6.06 -9.48 -40.09
C PRO A 111 -5.82 -8.48 -41.24
N PRO A 112 -6.77 -8.34 -42.20
CA PRO A 112 -6.56 -7.54 -43.41
C PRO A 112 -6.08 -6.10 -43.17
N ALA A 113 -6.61 -5.43 -42.15
CA ALA A 113 -6.20 -4.06 -41.81
C ALA A 113 -4.75 -3.96 -41.32
N ALA A 114 -4.24 -5.00 -40.65
CA ALA A 114 -2.83 -5.05 -40.26
C ALA A 114 -1.94 -5.33 -41.48
N LEU A 115 -2.38 -6.16 -42.44
CA LEU A 115 -1.60 -6.51 -43.63
C LEU A 115 -1.19 -5.30 -44.49
N GLU A 116 -1.99 -4.23 -44.52
CA GLU A 116 -1.64 -2.98 -45.22
C GLU A 116 -0.40 -2.28 -44.64
N ARG A 117 -0.05 -2.60 -43.39
CA ARG A 117 1.05 -2.00 -42.64
C ARG A 117 2.25 -2.94 -42.47
N LEU A 118 2.14 -4.16 -42.99
CA LEU A 118 3.15 -5.21 -42.91
C LEU A 118 3.85 -5.39 -44.26
N SER A 119 5.05 -5.94 -44.23
CA SER A 119 5.84 -6.23 -45.44
C SER A 119 5.52 -7.60 -46.04
N THR A 120 4.84 -8.46 -45.29
CA THR A 120 4.56 -9.86 -45.63
C THR A 120 3.13 -10.24 -45.23
N SER A 121 2.53 -11.19 -45.95
CA SER A 121 1.12 -11.55 -45.76
C SER A 121 0.87 -12.97 -45.22
N GLN A 122 1.80 -13.88 -45.45
CA GLN A 122 1.69 -15.29 -45.05
C GLN A 122 3.06 -15.83 -44.63
N PHE A 123 3.05 -16.76 -43.68
CA PHE A 123 4.22 -17.51 -43.28
C PHE A 123 4.22 -18.90 -43.93
N ALA A 124 5.35 -19.28 -44.52
CA ALA A 124 5.60 -20.64 -44.99
C ALA A 124 6.83 -21.19 -44.24
N GLY A 125 6.58 -22.02 -43.24
CA GLY A 125 7.61 -22.57 -42.35
C GLY A 125 7.00 -23.37 -41.21
N CYS A 126 7.83 -23.76 -40.25
CA CYS A 126 7.41 -24.55 -39.10
C CYS A 126 7.65 -23.78 -37.80
N LEU A 127 6.70 -23.87 -36.88
CA LEU A 127 6.73 -23.22 -35.57
C LEU A 127 6.71 -24.34 -34.52
N HIS A 128 7.72 -24.38 -33.65
CA HIS A 128 7.83 -25.43 -32.62
C HIS A 128 7.07 -25.08 -31.35
N TYR A 129 7.33 -23.89 -30.81
CA TYR A 129 6.57 -23.29 -29.72
C TYR A 129 6.51 -21.77 -29.93
N ALA A 130 5.57 -21.13 -29.24
CA ALA A 130 5.52 -19.68 -29.13
C ALA A 130 5.07 -19.31 -27.71
N THR A 131 5.67 -18.26 -27.17
CA THR A 131 5.29 -17.71 -25.86
C THR A 131 5.00 -16.22 -25.99
N ILE A 132 4.09 -15.73 -25.15
CA ILE A 132 3.87 -14.30 -24.92
C ILE A 132 3.92 -14.10 -23.42
N ASP A 133 4.79 -13.19 -22.95
CA ASP A 133 4.98 -12.89 -21.54
C ASP A 133 5.17 -14.14 -20.66
N GLY A 134 5.93 -15.12 -21.17
CA GLY A 134 6.19 -16.40 -20.50
C GLY A 134 5.08 -17.44 -20.60
N ALA A 135 3.87 -17.07 -21.07
CA ALA A 135 2.77 -18.00 -21.26
C ALA A 135 2.90 -18.75 -22.59
N ASN A 136 2.85 -20.08 -22.56
CA ASN A 136 2.85 -20.93 -23.75
C ASN A 136 1.57 -20.75 -24.57
N LEU A 137 1.72 -20.41 -25.85
CA LEU A 137 0.64 -20.44 -26.83
C LEU A 137 0.50 -21.85 -27.38
N GLY A 138 -0.63 -22.51 -27.08
CA GLY A 138 -0.92 -23.84 -27.61
C GLY A 138 -1.05 -23.82 -29.13
N LEU A 139 -0.10 -24.43 -29.85
CA LEU A 139 -0.08 -24.50 -31.31
C LEU A 139 -1.03 -25.55 -31.90
N TRP A 140 -2.02 -25.97 -31.12
CA TRP A 140 -3.01 -27.00 -31.45
C TRP A 140 -4.44 -26.59 -31.05
N ASN A 141 -4.63 -25.50 -30.32
CA ASN A 141 -5.93 -25.07 -29.80
C ASN A 141 -6.35 -23.70 -30.38
N PHE A 142 -6.55 -23.63 -31.69
CA PHE A 142 -6.90 -22.40 -32.40
C PHE A 142 -8.41 -22.13 -32.41
N THR A 143 -8.81 -20.86 -32.32
CA THR A 143 -10.20 -20.44 -32.54
C THR A 143 -10.65 -20.61 -34.00
N ALA A 144 -9.71 -20.45 -34.95
CA ALA A 144 -9.87 -20.76 -36.36
C ALA A 144 -8.50 -21.10 -36.97
N SER A 145 -8.46 -22.02 -37.94
CA SER A 145 -7.23 -22.38 -38.65
C SER A 145 -7.49 -22.56 -40.14
N ALA A 146 -6.52 -22.16 -40.97
CA ALA A 146 -6.55 -22.34 -42.43
C ALA A 146 -5.12 -22.55 -42.93
N GLY A 147 -4.88 -23.64 -43.66
CA GLY A 147 -3.57 -23.92 -44.26
C GLY A 147 -2.48 -24.42 -43.29
N CYS A 148 -2.81 -24.75 -42.04
CA CYS A 148 -1.87 -25.29 -41.07
C CYS A 148 -1.88 -26.83 -41.08
N ALA A 149 -0.70 -27.45 -41.00
CA ALA A 149 -0.51 -28.88 -40.84
C ALA A 149 0.62 -29.16 -39.84
N ALA A 150 0.69 -30.39 -39.32
CA ALA A 150 1.83 -30.81 -38.52
C ALA A 150 3.13 -30.70 -39.33
N CYS A 151 4.22 -30.34 -38.65
CA CYS A 151 5.56 -30.31 -39.21
C CYS A 151 6.53 -31.06 -38.28
N ASN A 152 7.82 -31.05 -38.62
CA ASN A 152 8.90 -31.64 -37.85
C ASN A 152 8.91 -31.17 -36.41
N GLU A 153 9.29 -32.08 -35.53
CA GLU A 153 9.64 -31.78 -34.15
C GLU A 153 10.79 -30.76 -34.11
N GLY A 154 10.63 -29.77 -33.24
CA GLY A 154 11.64 -28.73 -33.07
C GLY A 154 12.83 -29.19 -32.25
N VAL A 155 13.91 -28.39 -32.30
CA VAL A 155 15.08 -28.57 -31.45
C VAL A 155 15.04 -27.48 -30.39
N GLU A 156 15.00 -27.87 -29.11
CA GLU A 156 15.22 -26.92 -28.00
C GLU A 156 16.64 -26.36 -28.07
N LEU A 157 16.82 -25.11 -27.64
CA LEU A 157 18.14 -24.48 -27.56
C LEU A 157 19.08 -25.36 -26.73
N VAL A 158 20.05 -25.99 -27.40
CA VAL A 158 21.20 -26.62 -26.74
C VAL A 158 22.33 -25.60 -26.77
N THR A 159 22.39 -24.72 -25.77
CA THR A 159 23.62 -23.98 -25.50
C THR A 159 24.66 -25.02 -25.10
N ARG A 160 25.73 -25.19 -25.90
CA ARG A 160 26.90 -26.00 -25.53
C ARG A 160 27.36 -25.57 -24.13
N GLN A 161 27.03 -26.35 -23.12
CA GLN A 161 27.55 -26.20 -21.76
C GLN A 161 28.94 -26.81 -21.78
N GLU A 162 29.96 -25.97 -21.94
CA GLU A 162 31.33 -26.47 -22.00
C GLU A 162 31.85 -26.90 -20.62
N ASP A 163 31.33 -26.48 -19.46
CA ASP A 163 31.93 -26.92 -18.17
C ASP A 163 31.06 -27.04 -16.90
N GLU A 164 29.76 -26.68 -16.85
CA GLU A 164 28.91 -27.01 -15.69
C GLU A 164 27.41 -26.93 -16.05
N ILE A 165 26.62 -27.94 -15.69
CA ILE A 165 25.17 -27.94 -15.93
C ILE A 165 24.49 -27.05 -14.89
N ALA A 166 24.20 -25.81 -15.27
CA ALA A 166 23.42 -24.86 -14.47
C ALA A 166 21.99 -24.73 -15.01
N PHE A 167 21.03 -24.80 -14.11
CA PHE A 167 19.60 -24.75 -14.38
C PHE A 167 19.01 -23.40 -13.97
N GLY A 168 18.14 -22.83 -14.80
CA GLY A 168 17.39 -21.62 -14.46
C GLY A 168 16.11 -21.98 -13.70
N PHE A 169 15.82 -21.30 -12.59
CA PHE A 169 14.58 -21.40 -11.83
C PHE A 169 13.79 -20.10 -12.02
N ASN A 170 12.56 -20.21 -12.50
CA ASN A 170 11.77 -19.06 -12.94
C ASN A 170 10.99 -18.32 -11.83
N GLY A 171 11.25 -18.61 -10.55
CA GLY A 171 10.52 -18.03 -9.42
C GLY A 171 9.29 -18.81 -8.97
N MET A 172 8.78 -19.72 -9.80
CA MET A 172 7.61 -20.58 -9.53
C MET A 172 7.95 -22.08 -9.58
N GLY A 173 9.17 -22.39 -10.01
CA GLY A 173 9.60 -23.75 -10.26
C GLY A 173 9.92 -24.55 -9.00
N TYR A 174 10.03 -25.86 -9.20
CA TYR A 174 10.54 -26.81 -8.22
C TYR A 174 11.12 -28.02 -8.96
N PHE A 175 12.07 -28.70 -8.32
CA PHE A 175 12.48 -30.05 -8.68
C PHE A 175 12.20 -30.98 -7.50
N LYS A 176 11.31 -31.94 -7.69
CA LYS A 176 10.99 -33.02 -6.75
C LYS A 176 11.73 -34.28 -7.18
N GLY A 177 12.81 -34.58 -6.47
CA GLY A 177 13.62 -35.77 -6.72
C GLY A 177 13.10 -36.97 -5.95
N GLU A 178 13.06 -38.11 -6.62
CA GLU A 178 12.66 -39.38 -6.01
C GLU A 178 13.83 -39.97 -5.17
N PRO A 179 13.53 -40.59 -4.03
CA PRO A 179 14.54 -41.27 -3.23
C PRO A 179 15.13 -42.43 -4.03
N TYR A 180 16.46 -42.54 -4.04
CA TYR A 180 17.11 -43.70 -4.64
C TYR A 180 17.16 -44.82 -3.59
N PRO A 181 16.68 -46.04 -3.87
CA PRO A 181 16.78 -47.15 -2.93
C PRO A 181 18.25 -47.50 -2.70
N SER A 182 18.78 -47.00 -1.59
CA SER A 182 20.12 -47.29 -1.10
C SER A 182 20.17 -48.74 -0.57
N ARG A 183 21.23 -49.50 -0.90
CA ARG A 183 21.50 -50.81 -0.28
C ARG A 183 21.92 -50.71 1.20
N ILE A 184 22.24 -49.50 1.68
CA ILE A 184 22.60 -49.21 3.06
C ILE A 184 21.35 -48.71 3.77
N SER A 185 20.93 -49.42 4.82
CA SER A 185 19.64 -49.19 5.47
C SER A 185 19.55 -47.92 6.32
N ARG A 186 20.68 -47.24 6.62
CA ARG A 186 20.76 -45.92 7.30
C ARG A 186 22.10 -45.21 7.02
N PRO A 187 22.16 -44.02 6.41
CA PRO A 187 23.39 -43.27 6.20
C PRO A 187 23.86 -42.64 7.52
N ARG A 188 25.18 -42.59 7.73
CA ARG A 188 25.77 -41.94 8.91
C ARG A 188 25.64 -40.42 8.86
N TYR A 189 25.62 -39.85 7.66
CA TYR A 189 25.48 -38.42 7.39
C TYR A 189 24.56 -38.18 6.20
N TYR A 190 23.77 -37.12 6.26
CA TYR A 190 23.11 -36.52 5.11
C TYR A 190 23.99 -35.38 4.61
N SER A 191 24.36 -35.42 3.33
CA SER A 191 25.14 -34.36 2.69
C SER A 191 24.34 -33.78 1.53
N VAL A 192 24.28 -32.45 1.44
CA VAL A 192 23.65 -31.72 0.35
C VAL A 192 24.68 -30.75 -0.21
N VAL A 193 24.90 -30.81 -1.52
CA VAL A 193 25.74 -29.86 -2.25
C VAL A 193 24.89 -29.22 -3.34
N LEU A 194 25.01 -27.90 -3.49
CA LEU A 194 24.42 -27.14 -4.58
C LEU A 194 25.20 -25.84 -4.73
N ALA A 195 25.16 -25.22 -5.91
CA ALA A 195 25.60 -23.84 -6.10
C ALA A 195 24.43 -23.01 -6.61
N PHE A 196 24.39 -21.72 -6.28
CA PHE A 196 23.24 -20.87 -6.62
C PHE A 196 23.61 -19.42 -6.94
N ILE A 197 22.72 -18.75 -7.69
CA ILE A 197 22.67 -17.30 -7.94
C ILE A 197 21.21 -16.86 -7.76
N THR A 198 20.96 -15.82 -6.95
CA THR A 198 19.63 -15.21 -6.78
C THR A 198 19.73 -13.83 -6.16
N LEU A 199 18.77 -12.95 -6.45
CA LEU A 199 18.55 -11.70 -5.71
C LEU A 199 17.46 -11.83 -4.64
N ASP A 200 16.74 -12.96 -4.57
CA ASP A 200 15.70 -13.16 -3.57
C ASP A 200 16.30 -12.99 -2.16
N GLU A 201 15.65 -12.17 -1.33
CA GLU A 201 15.99 -12.08 0.09
C GLU A 201 15.44 -13.28 0.87
N HIS A 202 14.39 -13.93 0.35
CA HIS A 202 13.76 -15.11 0.93
C HIS A 202 13.47 -16.16 -0.15
N ALA A 203 14.13 -17.31 -0.10
CA ALA A 203 13.92 -18.39 -1.09
C ALA A 203 14.25 -19.78 -0.54
N LEU A 204 13.56 -20.79 -1.03
CA LEU A 204 13.88 -22.19 -0.76
C LEU A 204 14.94 -22.70 -1.73
N LEU A 205 16.06 -23.21 -1.22
CA LEU A 205 17.09 -23.85 -2.04
C LEU A 205 16.96 -25.37 -2.02
N PHE A 206 16.80 -25.96 -0.84
CA PHE A 206 16.65 -27.41 -0.64
C PHE A 206 15.70 -27.73 0.52
N LEU A 207 14.92 -28.81 0.39
CA LEU A 207 14.05 -29.33 1.45
C LEU A 207 13.88 -30.85 1.36
N VAL A 208 13.92 -31.52 2.51
CA VAL A 208 13.37 -32.87 2.69
C VAL A 208 12.69 -32.94 4.04
N THR A 209 11.53 -33.58 4.11
CA THR A 209 10.69 -33.66 5.32
C THR A 209 10.18 -35.08 5.55
N ASN A 210 10.21 -35.54 6.79
CA ASN A 210 9.41 -36.68 7.24
C ASN A 210 8.27 -36.16 8.12
N GLU A 211 7.09 -36.12 7.54
CA GLU A 211 5.89 -35.63 8.22
C GLU A 211 5.47 -36.50 9.41
N ALA A 212 5.60 -37.82 9.33
CA ALA A 212 5.17 -38.70 10.42
C ALA A 212 6.01 -38.48 11.70
N LYS A 213 7.28 -38.08 11.54
CA LYS A 213 8.25 -37.92 12.63
C LYS A 213 8.59 -36.48 12.97
N ASN A 214 8.00 -35.52 12.26
CA ASN A 214 8.30 -34.09 12.39
C ASN A 214 9.80 -33.77 12.18
N GLN A 215 10.43 -34.44 11.21
CA GLN A 215 11.84 -34.27 10.89
C GLN A 215 12.01 -33.50 9.57
N LEU A 216 13.06 -32.69 9.46
CA LEU A 216 13.41 -32.01 8.21
C LEU A 216 14.89 -31.69 8.11
N ILE A 217 15.36 -31.51 6.88
CA ILE A 217 16.56 -30.75 6.55
C ILE A 217 16.15 -29.71 5.51
N SER A 218 16.43 -28.42 5.77
CA SER A 218 16.21 -27.34 4.79
C SER A 218 17.41 -26.43 4.66
N ILE A 219 17.61 -25.94 3.43
CA ILE A 219 18.57 -24.88 3.11
C ILE A 219 17.77 -23.77 2.43
N THR A 220 17.82 -22.57 3.00
CA THR A 220 17.01 -21.42 2.58
C THR A 220 17.88 -20.16 2.49
N VAL A 221 17.48 -19.21 1.67
CA VAL A 221 17.92 -17.82 1.75
C VAL A 221 16.95 -17.08 2.68
N GLU A 222 17.45 -16.36 3.67
CA GLU A 222 16.67 -15.51 4.58
C GLU A 222 17.38 -14.19 4.85
N GLU A 223 16.72 -13.08 4.51
CA GLU A 223 17.32 -11.74 4.50
C GLU A 223 18.64 -11.74 3.72
N GLY A 224 18.76 -12.56 2.67
CA GLY A 224 19.96 -12.73 1.88
C GLY A 224 21.04 -13.65 2.47
N HIS A 225 20.86 -14.20 3.67
CA HIS A 225 21.81 -15.13 4.29
C HIS A 225 21.40 -16.58 4.04
N ILE A 226 22.37 -17.49 4.03
CA ILE A 226 22.09 -18.93 3.91
C ILE A 226 21.79 -19.51 5.28
N VAL A 227 20.61 -20.12 5.41
CA VAL A 227 20.15 -20.74 6.65
C VAL A 227 19.95 -22.24 6.44
N LEU A 228 20.68 -23.05 7.21
CA LEU A 228 20.49 -24.49 7.34
C LEU A 228 19.63 -24.76 8.57
N ARG A 229 18.50 -25.47 8.41
CA ARG A 229 17.71 -25.99 9.53
C ARG A 229 17.64 -27.51 9.51
N VAL A 230 17.75 -28.10 10.68
CA VAL A 230 17.62 -29.55 10.89
C VAL A 230 16.70 -29.78 12.08
N HIS A 231 15.59 -30.49 11.85
CA HIS A 231 14.70 -30.94 12.92
C HIS A 231 14.88 -32.45 13.09
N TYR A 232 15.35 -32.87 14.27
CA TYR A 232 15.53 -34.28 14.63
C TYR A 232 14.26 -34.88 15.27
N ASP A 233 13.45 -34.05 15.91
CA ASP A 233 12.11 -34.33 16.44
C ASP A 233 11.39 -32.98 16.73
N GLU A 234 10.26 -32.98 17.46
CA GLU A 234 9.52 -31.74 17.79
C GLU A 234 10.28 -30.74 18.66
N ARG A 235 11.29 -31.16 19.44
CA ARG A 235 11.98 -30.33 20.43
C ARG A 235 13.45 -30.09 20.11
N THR A 236 14.06 -30.98 19.33
CA THR A 236 15.48 -30.98 19.04
C THR A 236 15.74 -30.43 17.65
N HIS A 237 16.18 -29.18 17.60
CA HIS A 237 16.40 -28.43 16.37
C HIS A 237 17.81 -27.86 16.32
N LEU A 238 18.36 -27.73 15.11
CA LEU A 238 19.63 -27.06 14.85
C LEU A 238 19.42 -26.06 13.71
N VAL A 239 19.86 -24.81 13.92
CA VAL A 239 19.78 -23.73 12.93
C VAL A 239 21.14 -23.06 12.82
N MET A 240 21.65 -22.91 11.59
CA MET A 240 22.91 -22.24 11.28
C MET A 240 22.64 -21.17 10.21
N LYS A 241 23.21 -19.96 10.36
CA LYS A 241 23.05 -18.83 9.44
C LYS A 241 24.42 -18.34 9.00
N SER A 242 24.63 -18.09 7.71
CA SER A 242 25.88 -17.53 7.20
C SER A 242 26.15 -16.14 7.79
N GLU A 243 27.42 -15.75 7.90
CA GLU A 243 27.81 -14.43 8.44
C GLU A 243 27.52 -13.29 7.47
N LYS A 244 27.62 -13.56 6.17
CA LYS A 244 27.42 -12.59 5.09
C LYS A 244 26.15 -12.89 4.30
N ARG A 245 25.58 -11.84 3.72
CA ARG A 245 24.59 -11.96 2.64
C ARG A 245 25.28 -12.53 1.41
N LEU A 246 24.66 -13.55 0.81
CA LEU A 246 25.19 -14.29 -0.33
C LEU A 246 24.22 -14.29 -1.53
N ASN A 247 23.06 -13.62 -1.42
CA ASN A 247 22.16 -13.38 -2.55
C ASN A 247 22.75 -12.31 -3.49
N ASN A 248 23.31 -12.76 -4.61
CA ASN A 248 23.90 -11.90 -5.63
C ASN A 248 23.77 -12.56 -7.02
N VAL A 249 24.15 -11.80 -8.05
CA VAL A 249 24.20 -12.25 -9.46
C VAL A 249 25.60 -12.23 -10.07
N ALA A 250 26.62 -11.92 -9.27
CA ALA A 250 28.00 -11.78 -9.77
C ALA A 250 28.66 -13.16 -9.95
N ASP A 251 28.59 -14.01 -8.92
CA ASP A 251 29.27 -15.30 -8.88
C ASP A 251 28.39 -16.39 -8.27
N MET A 252 28.50 -17.63 -8.78
CA MET A 252 27.85 -18.78 -8.17
C MET A 252 28.41 -19.07 -6.78
N THR A 253 27.52 -19.14 -5.80
CA THR A 253 27.89 -19.47 -4.43
C THR A 253 27.63 -20.94 -4.16
N THR A 254 28.70 -21.71 -3.93
CA THR A 254 28.60 -23.12 -3.55
C THR A 254 28.22 -23.27 -2.07
N ILE A 255 27.24 -24.13 -1.81
CA ILE A 255 26.80 -24.55 -0.48
C ILE A 255 27.09 -26.03 -0.32
N THR A 256 27.77 -26.39 0.77
CA THR A 256 27.89 -27.76 1.26
C THR A 256 27.32 -27.83 2.66
N ALA A 257 26.26 -28.61 2.86
CA ALA A 257 25.71 -28.93 4.16
C ALA A 257 25.93 -30.40 4.48
N THR A 258 26.51 -30.71 5.64
CA THR A 258 26.67 -32.09 6.13
C THR A 258 26.09 -32.22 7.53
N VAL A 259 25.15 -33.15 7.70
CA VAL A 259 24.38 -33.34 8.94
C VAL A 259 24.54 -34.78 9.41
N SER A 260 24.97 -34.99 10.65
CA SER A 260 25.07 -36.34 11.21
C SER A 260 23.68 -36.90 11.49
N ASN A 261 23.42 -38.10 10.98
CA ASN A 261 22.23 -38.87 11.33
C ASN A 261 22.36 -39.44 12.74
N ILE A 262 23.50 -40.08 13.03
CA ILE A 262 23.75 -40.79 14.29
C ILE A 262 24.48 -39.87 15.27
N ALA A 263 23.97 -39.77 16.49
CA ALA A 263 24.62 -39.03 17.56
C ALA A 263 25.96 -39.65 17.96
N THR A 264 26.99 -38.82 18.13
CA THR A 264 28.27 -39.20 18.75
C THR A 264 28.35 -38.54 20.12
N ASP A 265 28.58 -39.32 21.17
CA ASP A 265 28.55 -38.85 22.57
C ASP A 265 27.25 -38.12 22.96
N GLY A 266 26.11 -38.58 22.41
CA GLY A 266 24.79 -37.99 22.67
C GLY A 266 24.53 -36.67 21.94
N LYS A 267 25.41 -36.29 21.00
CA LYS A 267 25.29 -35.06 20.21
C LYS A 267 25.25 -35.34 18.71
N HIS A 268 24.37 -34.65 18.01
CA HIS A 268 24.44 -34.54 16.55
C HIS A 268 25.26 -33.32 16.16
N MET A 269 25.93 -33.40 15.01
CA MET A 269 26.77 -32.36 14.45
C MET A 269 26.26 -31.97 13.06
N ALA A 270 26.36 -30.69 12.74
CA ALA A 270 26.12 -30.15 11.41
C ALA A 270 27.26 -29.23 11.00
N GLN A 271 27.62 -29.29 9.72
CA GLN A 271 28.55 -28.39 9.07
C GLN A 271 27.83 -27.67 7.94
N LEU A 272 27.95 -26.34 7.89
CA LEU A 272 27.48 -25.51 6.78
C LEU A 272 28.68 -24.75 6.23
N SER A 273 28.98 -24.96 4.95
CA SER A 273 29.96 -24.17 4.20
C SER A 273 29.24 -23.47 3.06
N ALA A 274 29.28 -22.14 3.03
CA ALA A 274 28.61 -21.30 2.04
C ALA A 274 29.58 -20.24 1.50
N GLY A 275 30.05 -20.41 0.26
CA GLY A 275 31.14 -19.60 -0.29
C GLY A 275 32.41 -19.72 0.56
N SER A 276 32.91 -18.59 1.07
CA SER A 276 34.08 -18.56 1.96
C SER A 276 33.74 -18.81 3.44
N ASP A 277 32.46 -18.81 3.81
CA ASP A 277 32.01 -19.04 5.19
C ASP A 277 31.93 -20.55 5.47
N SER A 278 32.41 -20.99 6.64
CA SER A 278 32.34 -22.39 7.07
C SER A 278 32.15 -22.48 8.57
N GLN A 279 31.04 -23.07 8.99
CA GLN A 279 30.61 -23.14 10.38
C GLN A 279 30.35 -24.59 10.79
N LEU A 280 30.47 -24.87 12.10
CA LEU A 280 30.18 -26.15 12.73
C LEU A 280 29.27 -25.92 13.94
N ALA A 281 28.20 -26.70 14.06
CA ALA A 281 27.28 -26.65 15.18
C ALA A 281 26.98 -28.05 15.71
N THR A 282 26.60 -28.12 16.99
CA THR A 282 26.19 -29.38 17.64
C THR A 282 24.91 -29.19 18.45
N VAL A 283 24.07 -30.21 18.50
CA VAL A 283 22.86 -30.26 19.33
C VAL A 283 22.83 -31.56 20.13
N SER A 284 22.37 -31.50 21.38
CA SER A 284 22.30 -32.67 22.28
C SER A 284 20.88 -33.24 22.30
N GLY A 285 20.75 -34.57 22.33
CA GLY A 285 19.45 -35.24 22.20
C GLY A 285 18.98 -35.36 20.74
N GLY A 286 17.73 -35.76 20.51
CA GLY A 286 17.18 -35.99 19.17
C GLY A 286 17.08 -37.46 18.79
N THR A 287 16.19 -37.77 17.85
CA THR A 287 16.12 -39.10 17.22
C THR A 287 16.93 -39.15 15.92
N ASP A 288 17.33 -40.34 15.48
CA ASP A 288 17.92 -40.55 14.15
C ASP A 288 16.98 -40.02 13.06
N LEU A 289 17.54 -39.34 12.06
CA LEU A 289 16.85 -38.83 10.89
C LEU A 289 16.46 -39.98 9.94
N ASP A 290 15.16 -40.07 9.66
CA ASP A 290 14.56 -41.04 8.74
C ASP A 290 14.01 -40.32 7.51
N LEU A 291 14.92 -39.88 6.64
CA LEU A 291 14.62 -39.07 5.45
C LEU A 291 14.98 -39.82 4.15
N ASP A 292 15.41 -41.07 4.23
CA ASP A 292 15.98 -41.80 3.09
C ASP A 292 14.97 -42.17 2.01
N MET A 293 13.74 -42.45 2.44
CA MET A 293 12.62 -42.84 1.59
C MET A 293 11.67 -41.67 1.30
N GLU A 294 12.01 -40.47 1.77
CA GLU A 294 11.21 -39.28 1.55
C GLU A 294 11.64 -38.57 0.25
N PRO A 295 10.71 -37.98 -0.50
CA PRO A 295 11.05 -37.12 -1.63
C PRO A 295 11.75 -35.85 -1.14
N PHE A 296 12.70 -35.36 -1.92
CA PHE A 296 13.40 -34.11 -1.65
C PHE A 296 13.12 -33.08 -2.75
N TYR A 297 13.30 -31.82 -2.40
CA TYR A 297 12.98 -30.68 -3.24
C TYR A 297 14.18 -29.76 -3.41
N PHE A 298 14.34 -29.22 -4.61
CA PHE A 298 15.21 -28.09 -4.91
C PHE A 298 14.41 -26.92 -5.46
N GLY A 299 14.75 -25.71 -5.03
CA GLY A 299 14.23 -24.45 -5.57
C GLY A 299 12.77 -24.12 -5.30
N GLY A 300 11.98 -25.03 -4.73
CA GLY A 300 10.56 -24.84 -4.47
C GLY A 300 9.88 -26.13 -4.09
N VAL A 301 8.59 -26.08 -3.77
CA VAL A 301 7.78 -27.28 -3.46
C VAL A 301 6.57 -27.37 -4.37
N ASP A 302 6.17 -28.61 -4.68
CA ASP A 302 5.02 -28.87 -5.53
C ASP A 302 3.68 -28.45 -4.88
N PRO A 303 2.59 -28.27 -5.66
CA PRO A 303 1.31 -27.80 -5.13
C PRO A 303 0.64 -28.71 -4.10
N GLN A 304 1.03 -29.99 -4.02
CA GLN A 304 0.49 -30.97 -3.06
C GLN A 304 1.26 -30.97 -1.73
N PHE A 305 2.42 -30.30 -1.65
CA PHE A 305 3.20 -30.20 -0.43
C PHE A 305 2.40 -29.50 0.69
N ASP A 306 2.44 -30.01 1.92
CA ASP A 306 1.72 -29.43 3.06
C ASP A 306 2.39 -28.14 3.55
N ARG A 307 2.11 -27.05 2.83
CA ARG A 307 2.57 -25.70 3.16
C ARG A 307 2.00 -25.19 4.49
N ARG A 308 0.87 -25.74 5.00
CA ARG A 308 0.28 -25.28 6.27
C ARG A 308 1.10 -25.75 7.45
N ARG A 309 1.64 -26.97 7.36
CA ARG A 309 2.44 -27.56 8.43
C ARG A 309 3.83 -26.94 8.55
N TRP A 310 4.47 -26.71 7.40
CA TRP A 310 5.89 -26.31 7.36
C TRP A 310 6.12 -24.82 7.09
N GLY A 311 5.12 -24.11 6.57
CA GLY A 311 5.27 -22.72 6.13
C GLY A 311 5.56 -21.71 7.24
N ASP A 312 5.20 -22.01 8.50
CA ASP A 312 5.56 -21.20 9.66
C ASP A 312 6.98 -21.51 10.19
N GLN A 313 7.63 -22.58 9.69
CA GLN A 313 8.94 -23.07 10.18
C GLN A 313 10.07 -22.89 9.16
N VAL A 314 9.75 -22.87 7.86
CA VAL A 314 10.73 -22.82 6.76
C VAL A 314 10.19 -21.90 5.66
N VAL A 315 11.07 -21.10 5.05
CA VAL A 315 10.74 -20.34 3.83
C VAL A 315 10.42 -21.31 2.69
N LEU A 316 9.19 -21.27 2.18
CA LEU A 316 8.72 -22.11 1.06
C LEU A 316 8.54 -21.33 -0.25
N GLN A 317 9.08 -20.11 -0.33
CA GLN A 317 9.07 -19.31 -1.55
C GLN A 317 9.97 -19.98 -2.60
N SER A 318 9.40 -20.29 -3.77
CA SER A 318 10.18 -20.84 -4.87
C SER A 318 11.23 -19.83 -5.32
N MET A 319 12.43 -20.29 -5.62
CA MET A 319 13.59 -19.47 -5.97
C MET A 319 13.48 -18.93 -7.40
N LEU A 320 13.86 -17.67 -7.58
CA LEU A 320 14.11 -17.03 -8.87
C LEU A 320 15.62 -16.87 -9.02
N GLY A 321 16.21 -17.51 -10.02
CA GLY A 321 17.66 -17.47 -10.22
C GLY A 321 18.18 -18.75 -10.86
N CYS A 322 19.38 -19.18 -10.47
CA CYS A 322 20.01 -20.36 -11.04
C CYS A 322 20.57 -21.28 -9.98
N MET A 323 20.56 -22.58 -10.25
CA MET A 323 21.29 -23.56 -9.44
C MET A 323 22.08 -24.56 -10.29
N SER A 324 23.22 -25.01 -9.78
CA SER A 324 24.03 -26.09 -10.35
C SER A 324 24.49 -27.04 -9.25
N SER A 325 25.26 -28.07 -9.63
CA SER A 325 25.92 -28.97 -8.68
C SER A 325 24.98 -29.66 -7.69
N LEU A 326 23.73 -29.89 -8.10
CA LEU A 326 22.69 -30.48 -7.26
C LEU A 326 23.11 -31.89 -6.85
N SER A 327 23.38 -32.10 -5.56
CA SER A 327 23.76 -33.40 -5.03
C SER A 327 23.11 -33.66 -3.68
N VAL A 328 22.62 -34.88 -3.50
CA VAL A 328 22.06 -35.37 -2.24
C VAL A 328 22.72 -36.70 -1.92
N LYS A 329 23.26 -36.81 -0.71
CA LYS A 329 24.03 -37.98 -0.21
C LYS A 329 25.20 -38.35 -1.14
N GLY A 330 25.84 -37.34 -1.76
CA GLY A 330 26.97 -37.52 -2.69
C GLY A 330 26.60 -38.05 -4.08
N SER A 331 25.31 -38.23 -4.38
CA SER A 331 24.83 -38.56 -5.72
C SER A 331 24.36 -37.28 -6.42
N GLY A 332 24.90 -37.00 -7.61
CA GLY A 332 24.45 -35.88 -8.44
C GLY A 332 23.01 -36.08 -8.92
N ARG A 333 22.28 -34.99 -9.11
CA ARG A 333 20.88 -34.98 -9.50
C ARG A 333 20.65 -34.08 -10.71
N ASN A 334 19.90 -34.59 -11.68
CA ASN A 334 19.47 -33.84 -12.85
C ASN A 334 17.94 -33.66 -12.81
N PRO A 335 17.43 -32.42 -12.72
CA PRO A 335 15.99 -32.14 -12.67
C PRO A 335 15.17 -32.74 -13.81
N PHE A 336 15.75 -32.89 -15.00
CA PHE A 336 15.05 -33.36 -16.20
C PHE A 336 14.95 -34.88 -16.31
N THR A 337 15.77 -35.62 -15.55
CA THR A 337 15.81 -37.09 -15.64
C THR A 337 15.48 -37.79 -14.33
N ASP A 338 15.68 -37.13 -13.18
CA ASP A 338 15.71 -37.80 -11.87
C ASP A 338 14.47 -37.52 -11.01
N GLY A 339 13.38 -37.02 -11.59
CA GLY A 339 12.13 -36.76 -10.87
C GLY A 339 11.13 -35.88 -11.63
N GLN A 340 10.27 -35.21 -10.86
CA GLN A 340 9.28 -34.27 -11.39
C GLN A 340 9.81 -32.84 -11.28
N PHE A 341 9.56 -32.02 -12.28
CA PHE A 341 9.94 -30.62 -12.25
C PHE A 341 8.87 -29.73 -12.87
N TYR A 342 8.88 -28.46 -12.47
CA TYR A 342 8.09 -27.39 -13.07
C TYR A 342 8.93 -26.12 -13.03
N GLY A 343 8.80 -25.23 -14.04
CA GLY A 343 9.45 -23.91 -14.03
C GLY A 343 10.98 -23.92 -13.99
N ILE A 344 11.61 -24.99 -14.49
CA ILE A 344 13.07 -25.13 -14.61
C ILE A 344 13.48 -25.06 -16.09
N GLU A 345 14.51 -24.26 -16.36
CA GLU A 345 15.11 -24.05 -17.69
C GLU A 345 16.44 -24.81 -17.81
N ASN A 346 16.69 -25.38 -18.99
CA ASN A 346 17.87 -26.22 -19.27
C ASN A 346 19.21 -25.45 -19.26
N SER A 347 19.14 -24.12 -19.19
CA SER A 347 20.27 -23.21 -19.15
C SER A 347 20.00 -22.07 -18.20
N CYS A 348 21.04 -21.66 -17.48
CA CYS A 348 21.04 -20.42 -16.72
C CYS A 348 21.50 -19.28 -17.64
N SER A 349 20.60 -18.37 -18.01
CA SER A 349 20.94 -17.14 -18.71
C SER A 349 20.45 -15.92 -17.93
N GLU A 350 21.29 -14.88 -17.83
CA GLU A 350 20.92 -13.63 -17.15
C GLU A 350 19.79 -12.95 -17.94
N LYS A 351 18.56 -13.03 -17.42
CA LYS A 351 17.42 -12.29 -17.96
C LYS A 351 17.33 -10.93 -17.25
N PRO A 352 17.08 -9.82 -17.96
CA PRO A 352 16.96 -8.54 -17.29
C PRO A 352 15.67 -8.52 -16.46
N LEU A 353 15.79 -8.21 -15.16
CA LEU A 353 14.69 -8.14 -14.22
C LEU A 353 14.12 -6.74 -14.26
N ASP A 354 12.93 -6.58 -14.81
CA ASP A 354 12.35 -5.25 -15.11
C ASP A 354 11.22 -4.89 -14.15
N GLU A 355 10.98 -5.71 -13.13
CA GLU A 355 9.95 -5.48 -12.11
C GLU A 355 10.50 -5.68 -10.71
N VAL A 356 9.89 -5.02 -9.73
CA VAL A 356 10.22 -5.13 -8.32
C VAL A 356 8.98 -4.89 -7.47
N GLY A 357 8.76 -5.79 -6.51
CA GLY A 357 7.66 -5.71 -5.54
C GLY A 357 8.13 -5.20 -4.17
N PHE A 358 7.29 -4.41 -3.51
CA PHE A 358 7.51 -3.83 -2.19
C PHE A 358 6.35 -4.20 -1.25
N VAL A 359 6.64 -4.89 -0.15
CA VAL A 359 5.62 -5.43 0.77
C VAL A 359 5.79 -4.93 2.20
N GLY A 360 7.04 -4.82 2.69
CA GLY A 360 7.35 -4.54 4.09
C GLY A 360 7.11 -3.11 4.55
N GLY A 361 6.91 -2.15 3.63
CA GLY A 361 6.78 -0.73 3.97
C GLY A 361 8.10 -0.12 4.46
N ASP A 362 9.25 -0.71 4.20
CA ASP A 362 10.58 -0.14 4.44
C ASP A 362 11.56 -0.50 3.32
N GLY A 363 11.05 -1.16 2.28
CA GLY A 363 11.84 -1.68 1.18
C GLY A 363 12.35 -0.57 0.26
N PHE A 364 13.58 -0.71 -0.19
CA PHE A 364 14.18 0.16 -1.21
C PHE A 364 15.09 -0.63 -2.14
N ILE A 365 15.23 -0.11 -3.36
CA ILE A 365 16.27 -0.53 -4.30
C ILE A 365 16.97 0.70 -4.85
N GLU A 366 18.30 0.65 -4.84
CA GLU A 366 19.20 1.71 -5.31
C GLU A 366 19.92 1.24 -6.57
N LEU A 367 19.82 2.03 -7.62
CA LEU A 367 20.55 1.87 -8.88
C LEU A 367 21.47 3.08 -9.11
N ALA A 368 22.37 2.95 -10.09
CA ALA A 368 23.11 4.10 -10.62
C ALA A 368 22.16 5.13 -11.24
N SER A 369 22.26 6.39 -10.80
CA SER A 369 21.46 7.48 -11.35
C SER A 369 21.90 7.92 -12.74
N GLN A 370 21.01 8.63 -13.42
CA GLN A 370 21.24 9.14 -14.75
C GLN A 370 20.90 10.62 -14.81
N GLU A 371 21.75 11.40 -15.48
CA GLU A 371 21.44 12.78 -15.83
C GLU A 371 20.20 12.86 -16.73
N LEU A 372 19.30 13.82 -16.50
CA LEU A 372 18.25 14.14 -17.47
C LEU A 372 18.78 15.20 -18.43
N ARG A 373 18.98 14.79 -19.69
CA ARG A 373 19.48 15.64 -20.79
C ARG A 373 18.45 16.69 -21.20
N ARG A 374 18.85 17.58 -22.12
CA ARG A 374 17.96 18.61 -22.68
C ARG A 374 16.69 18.02 -23.29
N ASP A 375 16.86 16.95 -24.06
CA ASP A 375 15.76 16.15 -24.60
C ASP A 375 15.89 14.76 -23.98
N SER A 376 14.97 14.44 -23.08
CA SER A 376 15.03 13.25 -22.26
C SER A 376 13.63 12.79 -21.89
N ASN A 377 13.56 11.57 -21.37
CA ASN A 377 12.36 11.09 -20.71
C ASN A 377 12.70 10.20 -19.53
N PHE A 378 11.73 10.03 -18.65
CA PHE A 378 11.74 8.92 -17.73
C PHE A 378 10.31 8.55 -17.35
N GLY A 379 10.11 7.33 -16.91
CA GLY A 379 8.80 6.85 -16.51
C GLY A 379 8.83 5.37 -16.19
N PHE A 380 7.75 4.89 -15.61
CA PHE A 380 7.55 3.48 -15.29
C PHE A 380 6.07 3.21 -15.03
N THR A 381 5.76 1.92 -14.95
CA THR A 381 4.45 1.44 -14.53
C THR A 381 4.50 1.13 -13.04
N PHE A 382 3.50 1.58 -12.29
CA PHE A 382 3.34 1.24 -10.88
C PHE A 382 1.93 0.76 -10.58
N GLN A 383 1.78 0.01 -9.49
CA GLN A 383 0.50 -0.47 -8.97
C GLN A 383 0.53 -0.39 -7.45
N THR A 384 -0.45 0.29 -6.84
CA THR A 384 -0.55 0.46 -5.39
C THR A 384 -1.94 0.92 -4.95
N MET A 385 -2.25 0.72 -3.67
CA MET A 385 -3.40 1.33 -2.98
C MET A 385 -2.98 2.46 -2.02
N GLU A 386 -1.68 2.66 -1.82
CA GLU A 386 -1.15 3.69 -0.92
C GLU A 386 -1.45 5.09 -1.46
N ALA A 387 -2.11 5.91 -0.64
CA ALA A 387 -2.39 7.30 -0.99
C ALA A 387 -1.13 8.17 -0.90
N ASP A 388 -0.21 7.87 0.00
CA ASP A 388 1.03 8.59 0.19
C ASP A 388 2.21 7.62 0.06
N ALA A 389 3.11 7.84 -0.89
CA ALA A 389 4.26 6.96 -1.12
C ALA A 389 5.39 7.62 -1.91
N LEU A 390 6.65 7.24 -1.66
CA LEU A 390 7.79 7.56 -2.50
C LEU A 390 7.95 6.53 -3.62
N LEU A 391 7.73 6.92 -4.87
CA LEU A 391 7.89 6.00 -6.01
C LEU A 391 9.33 5.99 -6.53
N LEU A 392 9.92 7.18 -6.69
CA LEU A 392 11.24 7.40 -7.30
C LEU A 392 11.94 8.61 -6.67
N LEU A 393 13.24 8.49 -6.43
CA LEU A 393 14.12 9.62 -6.12
C LEU A 393 15.49 9.44 -6.79
N SER A 394 15.91 10.45 -7.56
CA SER A 394 17.31 10.65 -7.93
C SER A 394 17.91 11.77 -7.09
N THR A 395 18.99 11.51 -6.35
CA THR A 395 19.66 12.50 -5.49
C THR A 395 21.15 12.20 -5.28
N PHE A 396 21.93 13.26 -5.06
CA PHE A 396 23.31 13.18 -4.57
C PHE A 396 23.41 13.00 -3.05
N VAL A 397 22.33 13.20 -2.31
CA VAL A 397 22.33 13.02 -0.84
C VAL A 397 22.65 11.55 -0.53
N GLY A 398 23.60 11.33 0.39
CA GLY A 398 24.05 9.98 0.78
C GLY A 398 25.07 9.33 -0.15
N GLN A 399 25.42 9.95 -1.28
CA GLN A 399 26.47 9.45 -2.17
C GLN A 399 27.83 9.94 -1.68
N GLY A 400 28.65 9.03 -1.17
CA GLY A 400 29.98 9.37 -0.64
C GLY A 400 30.94 9.83 -1.74
N GLY A 401 31.43 11.06 -1.66
CA GLY A 401 32.78 11.41 -2.13
C GLY A 401 33.00 11.86 -3.58
N ASP A 402 31.99 12.24 -4.38
CA ASP A 402 32.25 12.81 -5.72
C ASP A 402 32.30 14.36 -5.69
N SER A 403 33.36 14.89 -5.07
CA SER A 403 33.73 16.30 -5.18
C SER A 403 34.14 16.72 -6.61
N ASP A 404 34.41 15.76 -7.50
CA ASP A 404 34.91 16.01 -8.85
C ASP A 404 33.79 16.17 -9.90
N ALA A 405 32.58 15.64 -9.65
CA ALA A 405 31.41 15.91 -10.50
C ALA A 405 30.89 17.35 -10.33
N MET A 406 31.17 17.99 -9.20
CA MET A 406 30.93 19.43 -8.97
C MET A 406 31.94 20.32 -9.73
N ALA A 407 33.13 19.78 -10.06
CA ALA A 407 34.25 20.54 -10.61
C ALA A 407 34.29 20.63 -12.15
N THR A 408 33.55 19.76 -12.86
CA THR A 408 33.56 19.72 -14.34
C THR A 408 32.46 20.57 -15.00
N ALA A 409 31.58 21.18 -14.22
CA ALA A 409 30.73 22.28 -14.69
C ALA A 409 31.62 23.53 -14.89
N THR A 410 31.96 23.84 -16.13
CA THR A 410 32.89 24.90 -16.58
C THR A 410 32.43 26.36 -16.31
N THR A 411 31.67 26.59 -15.25
CA THR A 411 31.42 27.90 -14.66
C THR A 411 31.42 27.76 -13.14
N ALA A 412 32.61 27.64 -12.54
CA ALA A 412 32.79 27.69 -11.09
C ALA A 412 32.30 29.04 -10.55
N PRO A 413 31.34 29.11 -9.61
CA PRO A 413 31.19 30.28 -8.76
C PRO A 413 32.38 30.31 -7.80
N SER A 414 32.95 31.50 -7.59
CA SER A 414 34.01 31.76 -6.62
C SER A 414 33.66 31.24 -5.21
N PRO A 415 34.66 30.90 -4.36
CA PRO A 415 34.39 30.45 -3.00
C PRO A 415 33.75 31.60 -2.22
N LEU A 416 32.50 31.40 -1.79
CA LEU A 416 31.75 32.36 -0.96
C LEU A 416 31.84 31.96 0.53
N PRO A 417 31.79 32.94 1.45
CA PRO A 417 32.04 32.73 2.88
C PRO A 417 30.88 32.05 3.60
N GLU A 418 31.17 31.37 4.72
CA GLU A 418 30.23 30.68 5.60
C GLU A 418 29.05 31.59 6.03
N GLY A 419 27.81 31.10 5.84
CA GLY A 419 26.61 31.73 6.41
C GLY A 419 25.34 31.77 5.56
N MET A 420 25.29 31.17 4.37
CA MET A 420 24.09 31.16 3.53
C MET A 420 23.58 29.74 3.29
N ARG A 421 22.33 29.47 3.70
CA ARG A 421 21.62 28.18 3.60
C ARG A 421 21.87 27.51 2.24
N GLU A 422 22.45 26.30 2.30
CA GLU A 422 22.79 25.46 1.16
C GLU A 422 21.59 25.28 0.22
N HIS A 423 21.81 25.52 -1.08
CA HIS A 423 20.84 25.11 -2.09
C HIS A 423 20.93 23.59 -2.22
N PRO A 424 19.79 22.86 -2.32
CA PRO A 424 19.82 21.41 -2.48
C PRO A 424 20.60 21.04 -3.76
N PRO A 425 21.28 19.88 -3.81
CA PRO A 425 21.82 19.35 -5.06
C PRO A 425 20.70 19.09 -6.08
N ASP A 426 21.05 18.97 -7.36
CA ASP A 426 20.10 18.56 -8.41
C ASP A 426 19.40 17.24 -8.04
N PHE A 427 18.08 17.21 -8.25
CA PHE A 427 17.26 16.03 -7.96
C PHE A 427 16.04 15.98 -8.87
N TYR A 428 15.51 14.77 -9.03
CA TYR A 428 14.16 14.55 -9.55
C TYR A 428 13.47 13.43 -8.78
N SER A 429 12.19 13.61 -8.46
CA SER A 429 11.44 12.62 -7.68
C SER A 429 9.99 12.52 -8.12
N VAL A 430 9.39 11.36 -7.85
CA VAL A 430 7.97 11.12 -8.04
C VAL A 430 7.42 10.47 -6.78
N SER A 431 6.34 11.04 -6.26
CA SER A 431 5.62 10.53 -5.09
C SER A 431 4.11 10.46 -5.37
N LEU A 432 3.39 9.67 -4.59
CA LEU A 432 1.96 9.84 -4.38
C LEU A 432 1.74 10.71 -3.14
N VAL A 433 0.81 11.67 -3.24
CA VAL A 433 0.34 12.51 -2.14
C VAL A 433 -1.18 12.56 -2.20
N GLU A 434 -1.86 12.01 -1.19
CA GLU A 434 -3.31 11.83 -1.18
C GLU A 434 -3.86 11.15 -2.46
N GLY A 435 -3.09 10.22 -3.03
CA GLY A 435 -3.39 9.48 -4.26
C GLY A 435 -2.96 10.19 -5.54
N HIS A 436 -2.58 11.47 -5.48
CA HIS A 436 -2.15 12.25 -6.65
C HIS A 436 -0.65 12.09 -6.93
N LEU A 437 -0.27 12.01 -8.21
CA LEU A 437 1.14 11.99 -8.62
C LEU A 437 1.77 13.37 -8.46
N ASP A 438 2.82 13.44 -7.64
CA ASP A 438 3.63 14.62 -7.33
C ASP A 438 5.02 14.45 -7.94
N LEU A 439 5.28 15.18 -9.03
CA LEU A 439 6.60 15.27 -9.68
C LEU A 439 7.33 16.51 -9.16
N ARG A 440 8.55 16.32 -8.62
CA ARG A 440 9.43 17.43 -8.22
C ARG A 440 10.76 17.36 -8.95
N LEU A 441 11.23 18.51 -9.39
CA LEU A 441 12.49 18.67 -10.13
C LEU A 441 13.26 19.87 -9.57
N TYR A 442 14.57 19.73 -9.44
CA TYR A 442 15.47 20.84 -9.17
C TYR A 442 16.66 20.78 -10.13
N ALA A 443 16.94 21.92 -10.78
CA ALA A 443 17.95 22.07 -11.83
C ALA A 443 18.81 23.33 -11.58
N GLY A 444 19.41 23.41 -10.39
CA GLY A 444 20.34 24.48 -9.99
C GLY A 444 19.82 25.92 -9.89
N ASP A 445 18.50 26.17 -10.02
CA ASP A 445 17.94 27.54 -10.02
C ASP A 445 16.61 27.62 -9.26
N ASN A 446 15.62 26.80 -9.62
CA ASN A 446 14.31 26.78 -8.96
C ASN A 446 13.76 25.36 -8.83
N ARG A 447 12.96 25.15 -7.78
CA ARG A 447 12.18 23.93 -7.59
C ARG A 447 10.92 24.01 -8.44
N HIS A 448 10.69 22.98 -9.23
CA HIS A 448 9.47 22.82 -10.03
C HIS A 448 8.65 21.66 -9.45
N ARG A 449 7.34 21.87 -9.33
CA ARG A 449 6.38 20.86 -8.86
C ARG A 449 5.25 20.74 -9.88
N LEU A 450 4.91 19.52 -10.26
CA LEU A 450 3.70 19.21 -11.03
C LEU A 450 2.89 18.19 -10.25
N LEU A 451 1.60 18.48 -10.05
CA LEU A 451 0.66 17.61 -9.36
C LEU A 451 -0.43 17.16 -10.33
N SER A 452 -0.81 15.88 -10.31
CA SER A 452 -1.98 15.40 -11.05
C SER A 452 -3.29 15.87 -10.40
N ARG A 453 -4.37 15.94 -11.19
CA ARG A 453 -5.73 16.19 -10.67
C ARG A 453 -6.48 14.92 -10.30
N GLU A 454 -6.13 13.82 -10.96
CA GLU A 454 -6.69 12.50 -10.74
C GLU A 454 -5.81 11.73 -9.75
N THR A 455 -6.39 10.74 -9.10
CA THR A 455 -5.74 9.83 -8.15
C THR A 455 -5.41 8.50 -8.84
N PHE A 456 -4.30 7.87 -8.45
CA PHE A 456 -3.77 6.66 -9.11
C PHE A 456 -3.42 5.53 -8.13
N ASN A 457 -4.06 5.53 -6.95
CA ASN A 457 -3.90 4.52 -5.92
C ASN A 457 -5.13 3.58 -5.85
N ASP A 458 -5.63 3.15 -7.01
CA ASP A 458 -6.81 2.28 -7.14
C ASP A 458 -6.45 0.78 -7.20
N GLY A 459 -5.19 0.45 -6.97
CA GLY A 459 -4.68 -0.92 -7.03
C GLY A 459 -4.59 -1.50 -8.44
N THR A 460 -4.83 -0.70 -9.48
CA THR A 460 -4.61 -1.09 -10.87
C THR A 460 -3.28 -0.54 -11.39
N PRO A 461 -2.67 -1.17 -12.42
CA PRO A 461 -1.43 -0.66 -12.99
C PRO A 461 -1.63 0.67 -13.74
N HIS A 462 -0.85 1.69 -13.37
CA HIS A 462 -0.78 2.97 -14.06
C HIS A 462 0.63 3.24 -14.57
N SER A 463 0.75 3.67 -15.82
CA SER A 463 2.03 4.07 -16.40
C SER A 463 2.12 5.58 -16.45
N PHE A 464 3.15 6.17 -15.83
CA PHE A 464 3.44 7.58 -16.02
C PHE A 464 4.73 7.77 -16.81
N PHE A 465 4.80 8.89 -17.51
CA PHE A 465 5.94 9.27 -18.32
C PHE A 465 6.17 10.77 -18.22
N VAL A 466 7.42 11.17 -18.03
CA VAL A 466 7.85 12.56 -18.04
C VAL A 466 8.61 12.79 -19.33
N LEU A 467 8.05 13.60 -20.22
CA LEU A 467 8.71 14.01 -21.45
C LEU A 467 9.32 15.40 -21.27
N ARG A 468 10.64 15.49 -21.46
CA ARG A 468 11.37 16.75 -21.49
C ARG A 468 11.75 17.08 -22.93
N GLU A 469 11.19 18.18 -23.42
CA GLU A 469 11.52 18.78 -24.71
C GLU A 469 12.17 20.14 -24.44
N ASN A 470 13.49 20.16 -24.39
CA ASN A 470 14.29 21.30 -23.97
C ASN A 470 13.94 21.80 -22.55
N ARG A 471 13.10 22.84 -22.45
CA ARG A 471 12.63 23.40 -21.17
C ARG A 471 11.20 23.00 -20.83
N LYS A 472 10.46 22.41 -21.76
CA LYS A 472 9.08 22.00 -21.54
C LYS A 472 9.11 20.62 -20.89
N ILE A 473 8.44 20.48 -19.75
CA ILE A 473 8.26 19.22 -19.04
C ILE A 473 6.78 18.88 -19.12
N THR A 474 6.47 17.71 -19.65
CA THR A 474 5.11 17.19 -19.76
C THR A 474 5.02 15.93 -18.92
N LEU A 475 4.13 15.92 -17.93
CA LEU A 475 3.76 14.72 -17.18
C LEU A 475 2.57 14.06 -17.91
N LEU A 476 2.81 12.86 -18.42
CA LEU A 476 1.80 11.99 -19.01
C LEU A 476 1.47 10.86 -18.04
N VAL A 477 0.20 10.47 -17.98
CA VAL A 477 -0.26 9.25 -17.29
C VAL A 477 -1.17 8.51 -18.26
N ASN A 478 -0.91 7.23 -18.47
CA ASN A 478 -1.61 6.37 -19.42
C ASN A 478 -1.74 7.04 -20.81
N ASP A 479 -0.60 7.53 -21.33
CA ASP A 479 -0.45 8.25 -22.60
C ASP A 479 -1.24 9.57 -22.73
N ARG A 480 -1.77 10.11 -21.62
CA ARG A 480 -2.48 11.41 -21.58
C ARG A 480 -1.70 12.45 -20.81
N ALA A 481 -1.51 13.64 -21.38
CA ALA A 481 -0.88 14.75 -20.68
C ALA A 481 -1.77 15.24 -19.52
N VAL A 482 -1.30 15.09 -18.29
CA VAL A 482 -2.02 15.48 -17.07
C VAL A 482 -1.56 16.86 -16.56
N ASN A 483 -0.28 17.20 -16.72
CA ASN A 483 0.26 18.50 -16.31
C ASN A 483 1.49 18.88 -17.15
N VAL A 484 1.76 20.18 -17.30
CA VAL A 484 2.89 20.72 -18.07
C VAL A 484 3.51 21.89 -17.32
N THR A 485 4.84 21.95 -17.29
CA THR A 485 5.58 23.11 -16.78
C THR A 485 6.74 23.49 -17.70
N ARG A 486 7.40 24.60 -17.40
CA ARG A 486 8.58 25.08 -18.13
C ARG A 486 9.72 25.44 -17.18
N LEU A 487 10.87 24.80 -17.36
CA LEU A 487 12.09 25.06 -16.62
C LEU A 487 12.63 26.47 -16.91
N SER A 488 13.40 27.04 -15.97
CA SER A 488 14.07 28.33 -16.13
C SER A 488 15.13 28.27 -17.25
N ARG A 489 15.69 29.43 -17.63
CA ARG A 489 16.66 29.50 -18.74
C ARG A 489 18.02 28.86 -18.42
N ARG A 490 18.31 28.56 -17.14
CA ARG A 490 19.60 28.00 -16.68
C ARG A 490 19.59 26.47 -16.52
N GLY A 491 18.43 25.84 -16.34
CA GLY A 491 18.31 24.38 -16.18
C GLY A 491 18.36 23.61 -17.51
N THR A 492 19.54 23.48 -18.11
CA THR A 492 19.73 22.75 -19.39
C THR A 492 19.92 21.24 -19.23
N ILE A 493 20.38 20.78 -18.06
CA ILE A 493 20.59 19.38 -17.67
C ILE A 493 20.21 19.28 -16.18
N ILE A 494 19.65 18.15 -15.75
CA ILE A 494 19.50 17.83 -14.31
C ILE A 494 20.51 16.74 -14.02
N GLN A 495 21.47 17.01 -13.14
CA GLN A 495 22.56 16.08 -12.84
C GLN A 495 22.08 14.91 -11.97
N GLY A 496 22.76 13.77 -12.08
CA GLY A 496 22.53 12.60 -11.24
C GLY A 496 23.84 11.82 -11.02
N PRO A 497 24.06 11.23 -9.83
CA PRO A 497 25.29 10.49 -9.51
C PRO A 497 25.41 9.17 -10.29
N SER A 498 26.61 8.83 -10.79
CA SER A 498 26.82 7.67 -11.66
C SER A 498 27.04 6.33 -10.95
N GLN A 499 27.23 6.33 -9.62
CA GLN A 499 27.52 5.11 -8.84
C GLN A 499 26.39 4.68 -7.89
N GLY A 500 25.30 5.45 -7.83
CA GLY A 500 24.16 5.19 -6.94
C GLY A 500 23.14 6.31 -7.04
N GLY A 501 22.30 6.46 -6.01
CA GLY A 501 21.43 7.62 -5.83
C GLY A 501 20.15 7.63 -6.66
N LEU A 502 19.82 6.55 -7.38
CA LEU A 502 18.51 6.33 -7.98
C LEU A 502 17.71 5.30 -7.17
N TYR A 503 16.84 5.80 -6.32
CA TYR A 503 16.03 5.01 -5.40
C TYR A 503 14.63 4.78 -5.93
N PHE A 504 14.11 3.57 -5.74
CA PHE A 504 12.71 3.22 -5.96
C PHE A 504 12.07 2.68 -4.68
N GLY A 505 10.80 3.05 -4.48
CA GLY A 505 9.93 2.61 -3.38
C GLY A 505 10.26 3.14 -1.98
N GLY A 506 11.52 3.45 -1.71
CA GLY A 506 11.97 3.95 -0.41
C GLY A 506 13.42 4.42 -0.49
N VAL A 507 13.99 4.79 0.66
CA VAL A 507 15.41 5.13 0.80
C VAL A 507 15.99 4.47 2.05
N PRO A 508 17.31 4.26 2.13
CA PRO A 508 17.96 3.81 3.37
C PRO A 508 17.63 4.71 4.57
N GLU A 509 17.55 4.12 5.76
CA GLU A 509 17.32 4.87 7.01
C GLU A 509 18.41 5.95 7.22
N GLY A 510 17.99 7.13 7.69
CA GLY A 510 18.89 8.25 7.99
C GLY A 510 19.15 9.21 6.83
N LEU A 511 18.56 8.99 5.65
CA LEU A 511 18.69 9.90 4.51
C LEU A 511 17.68 11.06 4.59
N ASP A 512 18.14 12.32 4.71
CA ASP A 512 17.25 13.48 4.69
C ASP A 512 16.81 13.83 3.26
N ILE A 513 15.55 13.51 2.97
CA ILE A 513 14.94 13.71 1.66
C ILE A 513 13.69 14.60 1.69
N VAL A 514 13.28 15.10 2.87
CA VAL A 514 11.97 15.75 3.10
C VAL A 514 11.76 16.93 2.15
N SER A 515 12.83 17.66 1.85
CA SER A 515 12.76 18.82 0.97
C SER A 515 12.71 18.47 -0.53
N MET A 516 12.98 17.22 -0.90
CA MET A 516 13.08 16.75 -2.29
C MET A 516 11.81 16.04 -2.76
N VAL A 517 11.11 15.33 -1.88
CA VAL A 517 10.00 14.43 -2.25
C VAL A 517 8.62 14.96 -1.84
N GLY A 518 7.57 14.44 -2.50
CA GLY A 518 6.17 14.73 -2.16
C GLY A 518 5.72 14.06 -0.88
N SER A 519 6.15 12.82 -0.70
CA SER A 519 5.92 11.98 0.47
C SER A 519 7.19 11.20 0.79
N THR A 520 7.50 11.08 2.08
CA THR A 520 8.55 10.17 2.59
C THR A 520 7.98 8.82 2.99
N ALA A 521 6.67 8.61 2.82
CA ALA A 521 6.04 7.35 3.13
C ALA A 521 6.61 6.25 2.21
N PRO A 522 6.88 5.07 2.76
CA PRO A 522 7.40 3.94 2.01
C PRO A 522 6.34 3.39 1.05
N PHE A 523 6.75 2.99 -0.13
CA PHE A 523 5.87 2.42 -1.13
C PHE A 523 5.59 0.95 -0.84
N LYS A 524 4.31 0.58 -0.89
CA LYS A 524 3.86 -0.80 -0.99
C LYS A 524 3.17 -0.99 -2.33
N GLY A 525 3.67 -1.89 -3.16
CA GLY A 525 3.31 -1.87 -4.56
C GLY A 525 4.21 -2.68 -5.46
N CYS A 526 3.92 -2.59 -6.75
CA CYS A 526 4.80 -3.04 -7.82
C CYS A 526 5.32 -1.83 -8.59
N ILE A 527 6.61 -1.82 -8.94
CA ILE A 527 7.20 -0.94 -9.95
C ILE A 527 7.78 -1.82 -11.06
N ARG A 528 7.51 -1.48 -12.31
CA ARG A 528 8.06 -2.19 -13.47
C ARG A 528 8.26 -1.28 -14.67
N ASP A 529 8.99 -1.77 -15.67
CA ASP A 529 9.14 -1.12 -16.97
C ASP A 529 9.82 0.26 -16.89
N VAL A 530 10.88 0.37 -16.08
CA VAL A 530 11.59 1.65 -15.89
C VAL A 530 12.32 2.06 -17.15
N ILE A 531 12.04 3.27 -17.61
CA ILE A 531 12.71 3.91 -18.73
C ILE A 531 13.33 5.21 -18.25
N VAL A 532 14.60 5.46 -18.60
CA VAL A 532 15.28 6.75 -18.42
C VAL A 532 16.13 7.03 -19.65
N ASN A 533 16.04 8.24 -20.21
CA ASN A 533 16.76 8.66 -21.42
C ASN A 533 16.59 7.70 -22.61
N ASN A 534 15.37 7.21 -22.85
CA ASN A 534 15.07 6.18 -23.84
C ASN A 534 15.86 4.87 -23.68
N LYS A 535 16.23 4.52 -22.45
CA LYS A 535 16.84 3.22 -22.14
C LYS A 535 16.04 2.54 -21.06
N VAL A 536 15.81 1.24 -21.24
CA VAL A 536 15.26 0.38 -20.19
C VAL A 536 16.31 0.26 -19.09
N VAL A 537 15.90 0.52 -17.86
CA VAL A 537 16.74 0.38 -16.67
C VAL A 537 16.28 -0.90 -15.96
N SER A 538 17.13 -1.92 -15.96
CA SER A 538 16.83 -3.17 -15.26
C SER A 538 17.23 -3.10 -13.78
N PHE A 539 16.53 -3.87 -12.96
CA PHE A 539 16.82 -4.10 -11.55
C PHE A 539 17.80 -5.26 -11.33
N THR A 540 18.39 -5.84 -12.38
CA THR A 540 19.27 -7.02 -12.29
C THR A 540 20.55 -6.76 -11.51
N ARG A 541 21.05 -5.53 -11.52
CA ARG A 541 22.34 -5.17 -10.88
C ARG A 541 22.15 -3.97 -9.95
N PRO A 542 21.47 -4.16 -8.81
CA PRO A 542 21.29 -3.10 -7.84
C PRO A 542 22.61 -2.77 -7.15
N THR A 543 22.81 -1.48 -6.86
CA THR A 543 23.91 -1.02 -6.00
C THR A 543 23.64 -1.47 -4.57
N ARG A 544 22.42 -1.26 -4.08
CA ARG A 544 21.93 -1.67 -2.75
C ARG A 544 20.45 -1.99 -2.82
N PHE A 545 19.99 -2.92 -1.98
CA PHE A 545 18.58 -3.22 -1.84
C PHE A 545 18.29 -3.88 -0.49
N GLN A 546 17.06 -3.70 -0.03
CA GLN A 546 16.54 -4.29 1.20
C GLN A 546 15.02 -4.32 1.15
N GLY A 547 14.39 -5.37 1.66
CA GLY A 547 12.94 -5.48 1.81
C GLY A 547 12.17 -5.51 0.48
N VAL A 548 12.77 -6.03 -0.59
CA VAL A 548 12.23 -5.98 -1.96
C VAL A 548 12.24 -7.33 -2.66
N TYR A 549 11.26 -7.53 -3.53
CA TYR A 549 11.09 -8.73 -4.34
C TYR A 549 11.47 -8.40 -5.79
N ILE A 550 12.78 -8.47 -6.09
CA ILE A 550 13.30 -8.14 -7.42
C ILE A 550 12.91 -9.23 -8.42
N GLY A 551 12.36 -8.82 -9.56
CA GLY A 551 11.84 -9.72 -10.60
C GLY A 551 10.48 -10.32 -10.28
N ARG A 552 9.77 -9.82 -9.26
CA ARG A 552 8.48 -10.36 -8.81
C ARG A 552 7.47 -9.26 -8.45
N CYS A 553 6.42 -9.17 -9.24
CA CYS A 553 5.21 -8.42 -8.91
C CYS A 553 3.97 -9.30 -8.79
N GLY A 554 3.87 -10.39 -9.55
CA GLY A 554 2.75 -11.34 -9.50
C GLY A 554 2.86 -12.43 -8.43
N ASP A 555 4.09 -12.75 -8.01
CA ASP A 555 4.42 -13.75 -6.97
C ASP A 555 4.51 -13.15 -5.57
N LEU A 556 4.25 -11.85 -5.45
CA LEU A 556 3.93 -11.25 -4.17
C LEU A 556 2.89 -12.16 -3.52
N PRO A 557 3.11 -12.65 -2.29
CA PRO A 557 2.21 -13.60 -1.64
C PRO A 557 0.77 -13.17 -1.92
N ALA A 558 -0.19 -14.08 -2.07
CA ALA A 558 -1.58 -13.67 -2.21
C ALA A 558 -1.98 -12.67 -1.08
N ASN A 559 -1.27 -12.67 0.05
CA ASN A 559 -1.34 -11.75 1.18
C ASN A 559 -0.63 -10.38 1.00
N ALA A 560 0.27 -10.23 0.03
CA ALA A 560 0.97 -9.00 -0.36
C ALA A 560 0.24 -8.26 -1.48
N ILE A 561 -0.40 -8.97 -2.42
CA ILE A 561 -1.38 -8.36 -3.35
C ILE A 561 -2.74 -8.17 -2.65
N ARG A 562 -3.20 -9.12 -1.83
CA ARG A 562 -4.29 -8.85 -0.87
C ARG A 562 -3.84 -7.97 0.29
N GLY A 563 -2.55 -7.70 0.45
CA GLY A 563 -2.05 -6.68 1.39
C GLY A 563 -2.40 -5.27 0.94
N MET A 564 -2.69 -5.10 -0.36
CA MET A 564 -3.33 -3.91 -0.89
C MET A 564 -4.86 -3.93 -0.68
N GLU A 565 -5.47 -5.09 -0.40
CA GLU A 565 -6.91 -5.20 -0.15
C GLU A 565 -7.25 -5.28 1.35
N ARG A 566 -6.35 -5.77 2.21
CA ARG A 566 -6.45 -5.86 3.67
C ARG A 566 -5.07 -6.10 4.30
N ASP A 567 -4.67 -5.24 5.22
CA ASP A 567 -3.75 -5.57 6.32
C ASP A 567 -4.39 -6.66 7.20
N VAL A 568 -4.56 -7.89 6.69
CA VAL A 568 -4.76 -9.06 7.55
C VAL A 568 -3.36 -9.55 7.90
N LYS A 569 -2.76 -8.91 8.91
CA LYS A 569 -1.91 -9.64 9.85
C LYS A 569 -2.62 -10.97 10.10
N LYS A 570 -1.93 -12.11 9.98
CA LYS A 570 -2.44 -13.38 10.55
C LYS A 570 -2.46 -13.13 12.06
N ILE A 571 -3.57 -12.57 12.53
CA ILE A 571 -3.71 -12.16 13.92
C ILE A 571 -3.94 -13.44 14.68
N GLU A 572 -2.89 -13.89 15.36
CA GLU A 572 -2.94 -15.11 16.18
C GLU A 572 -3.57 -14.83 17.55
N SER A 573 -3.78 -13.55 17.88
CA SER A 573 -4.46 -13.09 19.09
C SER A 573 -4.96 -11.67 18.92
N CYS A 574 -6.13 -11.33 19.47
CA CYS A 574 -6.51 -9.93 19.57
C CYS A 574 -5.56 -9.22 20.54
N GLN A 575 -4.88 -8.18 20.07
CA GLN A 575 -3.97 -7.41 20.92
C GLN A 575 -4.61 -6.06 21.22
N PRO A 576 -4.87 -5.75 22.51
CA PRO A 576 -5.25 -4.39 22.86
C PRO A 576 -4.10 -3.48 22.45
N PRO A 577 -4.41 -2.31 21.90
CA PRO A 577 -3.35 -1.41 21.51
C PRO A 577 -2.48 -1.01 22.71
N THR A 578 -1.17 -0.84 22.46
CA THR A 578 -0.28 -0.20 23.44
C THR A 578 -0.84 1.17 23.80
N GLN A 579 -0.81 1.53 25.09
CA GLN A 579 -1.47 2.72 25.66
C GLN A 579 -1.58 3.88 24.68
N HIS A 580 -2.79 4.44 24.56
CA HIS A 580 -3.06 5.59 23.70
C HIS A 580 -2.05 6.70 23.96
N THR A 581 -1.28 7.07 22.93
CA THR A 581 -0.39 8.23 23.01
C THR A 581 -1.25 9.47 23.14
N LEU A 582 -0.96 10.29 24.16
CA LEU A 582 -1.67 11.54 24.40
C LEU A 582 -0.88 12.69 23.79
N GLU A 583 -1.59 13.63 23.20
CA GLU A 583 -1.02 14.89 22.76
C GLU A 583 -0.85 15.83 23.96
N TYR A 584 0.38 15.93 24.46
CA TYR A 584 0.69 16.80 25.60
C TYR A 584 0.39 18.27 25.28
N GLY A 585 -0.34 18.93 26.18
CA GLY A 585 -0.71 20.35 26.04
C GLY A 585 -1.86 20.64 25.07
N ALA A 586 -2.54 19.61 24.56
CA ALA A 586 -3.76 19.75 23.78
C ALA A 586 -5.01 19.34 24.58
N LEU A 587 -6.10 20.06 24.34
CA LEU A 587 -7.39 19.82 24.98
C LEU A 587 -8.45 19.42 23.97
N LYS A 588 -9.23 18.41 24.35
CA LYS A 588 -10.36 17.92 23.57
C LYS A 588 -11.64 18.61 24.03
N PHE A 589 -12.41 19.10 23.06
CA PHE A 589 -13.71 19.72 23.27
C PHE A 589 -14.81 18.97 22.50
N GLY A 590 -16.05 19.18 22.92
CA GLY A 590 -17.25 18.86 22.13
C GLY A 590 -17.82 17.45 22.30
N ASP A 591 -17.33 16.66 23.27
CA ASP A 591 -17.98 15.38 23.64
C ASP A 591 -19.34 15.60 24.33
N THR A 592 -19.54 16.79 24.91
CA THR A 592 -20.84 17.27 25.42
C THR A 592 -21.18 18.63 24.82
N PRO A 593 -22.48 18.99 24.67
CA PRO A 593 -22.88 20.30 24.16
C PRO A 593 -22.34 21.49 24.96
N SER A 594 -22.19 21.31 26.27
CA SER A 594 -21.68 22.33 27.21
C SER A 594 -20.16 22.29 27.39
N SER A 595 -19.42 21.56 26.54
CA SER A 595 -17.96 21.47 26.61
C SER A 595 -17.31 22.82 26.36
N HIS A 596 -16.68 23.42 27.38
CA HIS A 596 -16.01 24.72 27.26
C HIS A 596 -14.90 24.92 28.29
N ALA A 597 -13.98 25.82 27.95
CA ALA A 597 -12.99 26.37 28.87
C ALA A 597 -13.21 27.88 29.04
N LEU A 598 -13.21 28.35 30.28
CA LEU A 598 -13.36 29.77 30.61
C LEU A 598 -12.00 30.37 30.97
N ILE A 599 -11.52 31.30 30.15
CA ILE A 599 -10.22 31.94 30.36
C ILE A 599 -10.43 33.37 30.89
N PRO A 600 -9.94 33.71 32.10
CA PRO A 600 -9.93 35.08 32.59
C PRO A 600 -8.89 35.90 31.83
N VAL A 601 -9.24 37.08 31.34
CA VAL A 601 -8.34 37.98 30.60
C VAL A 601 -8.50 39.41 31.11
N PRO A 602 -7.46 40.26 31.03
CA PRO A 602 -7.62 41.69 31.28
C PRO A 602 -8.75 42.31 30.44
N LYS A 603 -9.54 43.24 31.01
CA LYS A 603 -10.69 43.87 30.31
C LYS A 603 -10.32 44.58 29.00
N SER A 604 -9.04 44.90 28.80
CA SER A 604 -8.49 45.54 27.61
C SER A 604 -8.02 44.56 26.52
N THR A 605 -7.87 43.26 26.82
CA THR A 605 -7.19 42.28 25.94
C THR A 605 -7.75 42.24 24.52
N PHE A 606 -9.07 42.14 24.38
CA PHE A 606 -9.74 42.15 23.06
C PHE A 606 -10.45 43.48 22.77
N ALA A 607 -10.08 44.54 23.51
CA ALA A 607 -10.72 45.84 23.40
C ALA A 607 -10.12 46.68 22.28
N GLU A 608 -8.79 46.76 22.17
CA GLU A 608 -8.08 47.56 21.17
C GLU A 608 -7.18 46.66 20.32
N ASP A 609 -5.86 46.85 20.33
CA ASP A 609 -4.92 46.05 19.53
C ASP A 609 -4.58 44.73 20.24
N PHE A 610 -4.57 43.64 19.48
CA PHE A 610 -4.28 42.32 20.01
C PHE A 610 -3.77 41.35 18.95
N SER A 611 -3.02 40.35 19.40
CA SER A 611 -2.65 39.16 18.63
C SER A 611 -3.16 37.91 19.32
N LEU A 612 -3.70 36.98 18.54
CA LEU A 612 -4.18 35.68 18.99
C LEU A 612 -3.66 34.61 18.03
N SER A 613 -3.00 33.59 18.56
CA SER A 613 -2.64 32.40 17.77
C SER A 613 -2.98 31.12 18.53
N PHE A 614 -3.43 30.12 17.80
CA PHE A 614 -3.66 28.78 18.34
C PHE A 614 -3.56 27.75 17.23
N GLU A 615 -3.43 26.49 17.61
CA GLU A 615 -3.52 25.36 16.69
C GLU A 615 -4.77 24.55 16.99
N PHE A 616 -5.45 24.10 15.94
CA PHE A 616 -6.61 23.23 16.05
C PHE A 616 -6.54 22.05 15.09
N ARG A 617 -7.27 20.98 15.42
CA ARG A 617 -7.62 19.93 14.45
C ARG A 617 -9.02 19.40 14.74
N THR A 618 -9.75 19.07 13.69
CA THR A 618 -11.11 18.52 13.76
C THR A 618 -11.48 17.87 12.43
N HIS A 619 -12.42 16.92 12.47
CA HIS A 619 -13.10 16.41 11.27
C HIS A 619 -14.47 17.08 11.04
N HIS A 620 -14.97 17.86 12.01
CA HIS A 620 -16.26 18.54 11.88
C HIS A 620 -16.16 19.82 11.05
N PRO A 621 -17.15 20.08 10.19
CA PRO A 621 -17.16 21.29 9.37
C PRO A 621 -17.42 22.56 10.19
N ASN A 622 -17.99 22.45 11.39
CA ASN A 622 -18.38 23.56 12.25
C ASN A 622 -17.84 23.39 13.68
N GLY A 623 -17.55 24.50 14.36
CA GLY A 623 -17.16 24.48 15.77
C GLY A 623 -16.70 25.83 16.30
N LEU A 624 -17.03 26.14 17.54
CA LEU A 624 -16.65 27.39 18.20
C LEU A 624 -15.23 27.32 18.77
N PHE A 625 -14.32 28.17 18.30
CA PHE A 625 -12.98 28.30 18.89
C PHE A 625 -12.97 29.26 20.07
N LEU A 626 -13.52 30.46 19.90
CA LEU A 626 -13.51 31.52 20.91
C LEU A 626 -14.77 32.38 20.83
N HIS A 627 -15.34 32.71 21.98
CA HIS A 627 -16.39 33.72 22.12
C HIS A 627 -16.11 34.69 23.26
N ALA A 628 -16.11 35.98 22.95
CA ALA A 628 -15.89 37.08 23.89
C ALA A 628 -17.06 38.06 23.82
N GLN A 629 -17.73 38.29 24.95
CA GLN A 629 -18.83 39.24 25.10
C GLN A 629 -18.76 39.96 26.46
N PRO A 630 -19.32 41.17 26.60
CA PRO A 630 -19.30 41.88 27.87
C PRO A 630 -20.18 41.20 28.92
N GLU A 631 -19.70 41.14 30.16
CA GLU A 631 -20.46 40.67 31.31
C GLU A 631 -21.81 41.41 31.46
N ARG A 632 -22.84 40.70 31.94
CA ARG A 632 -24.09 41.34 32.37
C ARG A 632 -23.84 42.03 33.71
N GLU A 633 -24.12 43.33 33.80
CA GLU A 633 -24.04 44.03 35.09
C GLU A 633 -25.23 43.59 35.97
N PRO A 634 -25.03 43.34 37.28
CA PRO A 634 -26.14 43.08 38.19
C PRO A 634 -27.04 44.32 38.26
N GLY A 635 -28.26 44.23 37.71
CA GLY A 635 -29.23 45.33 37.69
C GLY A 635 -29.75 45.74 36.31
N ASP A 636 -29.32 45.09 35.22
CA ASP A 636 -29.99 45.20 33.91
C ASP A 636 -31.38 44.54 33.97
N ASP A 637 -32.38 45.30 34.41
CA ASP A 637 -33.79 44.90 34.47
C ASP A 637 -34.32 44.56 33.05
N VAL A 638 -35.00 43.41 32.95
CA VAL A 638 -35.64 42.88 31.74
C VAL A 638 -36.84 43.75 31.29
N SER A 639 -37.26 44.69 32.13
CA SER A 639 -38.36 45.60 31.85
C SER A 639 -37.88 47.02 31.55
N HIS A 640 -37.68 47.32 30.26
CA HIS A 640 -38.16 48.55 29.59
C HIS A 640 -37.45 48.78 28.24
N HIS A 641 -38.25 49.22 27.25
CA HIS A 641 -37.93 49.50 25.85
C HIS A 641 -36.96 50.68 25.60
N HIS A 642 -35.84 50.77 26.33
CA HIS A 642 -34.79 51.73 26.02
C HIS A 642 -33.74 51.14 25.07
N ARG A 643 -33.79 51.62 23.81
CA ARG A 643 -32.75 51.56 22.76
C ARG A 643 -31.65 50.53 23.04
N ARG A 644 -31.87 49.28 22.62
CA ARG A 644 -30.92 48.17 22.62
C ARG A 644 -29.55 48.63 22.11
N ARG A 645 -28.65 49.08 23.00
CA ARG A 645 -27.23 49.23 22.68
C ARG A 645 -26.69 47.82 22.48
N ARG A 646 -26.62 47.37 21.24
CA ARG A 646 -26.02 46.08 20.89
C ARG A 646 -24.58 46.07 21.41
N ARG A 647 -24.30 45.14 22.33
CA ARG A 647 -22.99 44.96 22.95
C ARG A 647 -22.02 44.40 21.89
N GLY A 648 -20.80 44.92 21.84
CA GLY A 648 -19.79 44.42 20.90
C GLY A 648 -19.31 43.05 21.33
N PHE A 649 -19.04 42.17 20.37
CA PHE A 649 -18.54 40.81 20.62
C PHE A 649 -17.44 40.46 19.61
N LEU A 650 -16.67 39.43 19.95
CA LEU A 650 -15.70 38.79 19.06
C LEU A 650 -15.95 37.29 19.09
N THR A 651 -16.04 36.67 17.92
CA THR A 651 -16.25 35.23 17.79
C THR A 651 -15.33 34.66 16.72
N LEU A 652 -14.61 33.60 17.05
CA LEU A 652 -13.86 32.79 16.10
C LEU A 652 -14.49 31.40 16.06
N SER A 653 -14.83 30.95 14.87
CA SER A 653 -15.48 29.65 14.65
C SER A 653 -15.01 29.04 13.34
N LEU A 654 -15.02 27.72 13.27
CA LEU A 654 -15.01 26.99 12.01
C LEU A 654 -16.45 26.95 11.46
N GLN A 655 -16.62 27.27 10.19
CA GLN A 655 -17.91 27.17 9.49
C GLN A 655 -17.67 26.60 8.10
N ASN A 656 -18.30 25.47 7.80
CA ASN A 656 -18.14 24.74 6.53
C ASN A 656 -16.65 24.55 6.14
N GLY A 657 -15.81 24.19 7.12
CA GLY A 657 -14.37 23.93 6.91
C GLY A 657 -13.52 25.18 6.64
N ARG A 658 -14.01 26.38 6.96
CA ARG A 658 -13.26 27.65 6.91
C ARG A 658 -13.25 28.35 8.26
N VAL A 659 -12.15 29.03 8.59
CA VAL A 659 -12.09 29.84 9.81
C VAL A 659 -12.80 31.16 9.56
N VAL A 660 -13.74 31.48 10.44
CA VAL A 660 -14.60 32.66 10.36
C VAL A 660 -14.47 33.47 11.64
N VAL A 661 -14.10 34.74 11.49
CA VAL A 661 -14.07 35.74 12.55
C VAL A 661 -15.28 36.64 12.39
N THR A 662 -16.14 36.71 13.41
CA THR A 662 -17.30 37.59 13.44
C THR A 662 -17.17 38.61 14.56
N THR A 663 -17.35 39.89 14.25
CA THR A 663 -17.33 40.96 15.25
C THR A 663 -18.41 42.01 14.99
N HIS A 664 -18.91 42.65 16.05
CA HIS A 664 -19.93 43.68 15.95
C HIS A 664 -19.48 45.00 16.59
N GLY A 665 -19.60 46.09 15.84
CA GLY A 665 -19.29 47.43 16.33
C GLY A 665 -20.50 48.12 16.96
N ARG A 666 -20.28 48.94 17.99
CA ARG A 666 -21.33 49.73 18.71
C ARG A 666 -22.26 50.60 17.83
N ARG A 667 -21.94 50.82 16.55
CA ARG A 667 -22.66 51.73 15.62
C ARG A 667 -23.14 51.07 14.31
N ARG A 668 -22.88 49.78 14.05
CA ARG A 668 -23.27 49.11 12.79
C ARG A 668 -24.45 48.16 13.01
N ARG A 669 -25.37 48.04 12.03
CA ARG A 669 -26.51 47.11 12.09
C ARG A 669 -26.10 45.66 11.85
N GLU A 670 -25.13 45.43 10.97
CA GLU A 670 -24.64 44.10 10.58
C GLU A 670 -23.27 43.79 11.20
N PRO A 671 -23.00 42.52 11.55
CA PRO A 671 -21.69 42.07 11.98
C PRO A 671 -20.68 42.10 10.82
N ILE A 672 -19.42 42.30 11.16
CA ILE A 672 -18.28 42.25 10.23
C ILE A 672 -17.73 40.83 10.29
N VAL A 673 -17.54 40.23 9.12
CA VAL A 673 -17.10 38.84 8.97
C VAL A 673 -15.78 38.81 8.19
N VAL A 674 -14.79 38.11 8.72
CA VAL A 674 -13.53 37.78 8.04
C VAL A 674 -13.47 36.28 7.86
N ILE A 675 -13.29 35.81 6.64
CA ILE A 675 -13.26 34.38 6.30
C ILE A 675 -11.87 34.05 5.76
N SER A 676 -11.28 32.96 6.22
CA SER A 676 -10.00 32.46 5.69
C SER A 676 -10.09 32.15 4.19
N ARG A 677 -8.99 32.36 3.45
CA ARG A 677 -8.87 31.89 2.06
C ARG A 677 -8.82 30.38 1.97
N ALA A 678 -8.07 29.75 2.88
CA ALA A 678 -7.99 28.30 3.01
C ALA A 678 -9.36 27.69 3.35
N SER A 679 -9.64 26.52 2.76
CA SER A 679 -10.87 25.73 2.95
C SER A 679 -10.54 24.25 3.17
N GLY A 680 -11.51 23.46 3.62
CA GLY A 680 -11.28 22.05 3.94
C GLY A 680 -10.41 21.87 5.19
N LEU A 681 -10.45 22.84 6.11
CA LEU A 681 -9.60 22.87 7.31
C LEU A 681 -10.01 21.84 8.37
N ASN A 682 -11.08 21.09 8.12
CA ASN A 682 -11.57 19.97 8.94
C ASN A 682 -11.00 18.62 8.48
N SER A 683 -9.71 18.57 8.13
CA SER A 683 -9.02 17.36 7.67
C SER A 683 -8.55 16.43 8.80
N GLY A 684 -8.65 16.86 10.07
CA GLY A 684 -8.07 16.16 11.22
C GLY A 684 -6.57 16.42 11.44
N VAL A 685 -5.91 17.17 10.55
CA VAL A 685 -4.52 17.61 10.70
C VAL A 685 -4.47 18.92 11.51
N TRP A 686 -3.38 19.12 12.26
CA TRP A 686 -3.13 20.37 12.97
C TRP A 686 -3.01 21.56 12.00
N LYS A 687 -3.79 22.60 12.27
CA LYS A 687 -3.84 23.87 11.54
C LYS A 687 -3.51 25.01 12.47
N LYS A 688 -2.62 25.92 12.06
CA LYS A 688 -2.25 27.09 12.86
C LYS A 688 -3.07 28.30 12.41
N VAL A 689 -3.81 28.90 13.33
CA VAL A 689 -4.58 30.12 13.10
C VAL A 689 -3.85 31.30 13.72
N LEU A 690 -3.70 32.38 12.96
CA LEU A 690 -3.18 33.66 13.41
C LEU A 690 -4.22 34.75 13.14
N LEU A 691 -4.61 35.47 14.20
CA LEU A 691 -5.50 36.63 14.15
C LEU A 691 -4.80 37.83 14.77
N GLU A 692 -4.67 38.91 13.99
CA GLU A 692 -4.07 40.16 14.45
C GLU A 692 -5.00 41.34 14.20
N LYS A 693 -5.18 42.17 15.23
CA LYS A 693 -5.93 43.43 15.15
C LYS A 693 -4.96 44.58 15.41
N GLN A 694 -4.82 45.48 14.44
CA GLN A 694 -4.07 46.73 14.57
C GLN A 694 -4.92 47.94 14.12
N ASP A 695 -5.16 48.90 15.02
CA ASP A 695 -6.07 50.06 14.86
C ASP A 695 -7.47 49.67 14.36
N LYS A 696 -7.71 49.74 13.05
CA LYS A 696 -8.99 49.40 12.40
C LYS A 696 -8.89 48.21 11.47
N THR A 697 -7.77 47.52 11.42
CA THR A 697 -7.53 46.41 10.52
C THR A 697 -7.48 45.11 11.31
N MET A 698 -8.21 44.11 10.84
CA MET A 698 -8.14 42.73 11.32
C MET A 698 -7.53 41.87 10.21
N LEU A 699 -6.52 41.08 10.55
CA LEU A 699 -5.80 40.16 9.67
C LEU A 699 -5.98 38.73 10.17
N LEU A 700 -6.34 37.82 9.27
CA LEU A 700 -6.54 36.40 9.54
C LEU A 700 -5.68 35.59 8.58
N ALA A 701 -4.81 34.73 9.12
CA ALA A 701 -4.00 33.78 8.37
C ALA A 701 -4.15 32.37 8.94
N VAL A 702 -4.00 31.36 8.06
CA VAL A 702 -4.03 29.94 8.43
C VAL A 702 -2.85 29.23 7.76
N ASP A 703 -2.01 28.55 8.54
CA ASP A 703 -0.76 27.85 8.16
C ASP A 703 0.35 28.73 7.53
N SER A 704 0.05 29.50 6.48
CA SER A 704 0.99 30.40 5.79
C SER A 704 0.65 31.87 6.03
N GLU A 705 1.69 32.69 6.25
CA GLU A 705 1.59 34.14 6.33
C GLU A 705 1.35 34.81 4.96
N ASP A 706 1.49 34.07 3.85
CA ASP A 706 1.28 34.61 2.50
C ASP A 706 -0.20 34.67 2.10
N GLU A 707 -1.10 33.93 2.78
CA GLU A 707 -2.53 33.85 2.47
C GLU A 707 -3.42 34.62 3.46
N VAL A 708 -3.15 35.92 3.66
CA VAL A 708 -3.85 36.75 4.65
C VAL A 708 -5.19 37.29 4.16
N SER A 709 -6.24 37.08 4.95
CA SER A 709 -7.56 37.71 4.79
C SER A 709 -7.66 38.95 5.68
N SER A 710 -8.18 40.06 5.16
CA SER A 710 -8.22 41.34 5.90
C SER A 710 -9.59 42.00 5.87
N ALA A 711 -9.99 42.65 6.97
CA ALA A 711 -11.19 43.48 7.01
C ALA A 711 -11.03 44.72 7.90
N LEU A 712 -11.82 45.76 7.60
CA LEU A 712 -11.93 46.95 8.43
C LEU A 712 -12.90 46.71 9.60
N VAL A 713 -12.39 46.80 10.82
CA VAL A 713 -13.10 46.60 12.09
C VAL A 713 -13.13 47.88 12.94
N PRO A 714 -14.02 47.98 13.95
CA PRO A 714 -14.04 49.13 14.84
C PRO A 714 -12.76 49.21 15.69
N ARG A 715 -12.33 50.43 16.02
CA ARG A 715 -11.19 50.65 16.93
C ARG A 715 -11.31 49.93 18.27
N ARG A 716 -12.55 49.86 18.78
CA ARG A 716 -12.90 49.14 20.00
C ARG A 716 -13.89 48.02 19.73
N ILE A 717 -13.51 46.79 20.06
CA ILE A 717 -14.32 45.59 19.78
C ILE A 717 -15.11 45.17 21.02
N VAL A 718 -14.45 44.55 22.01
CA VAL A 718 -15.13 43.99 23.20
C VAL A 718 -14.31 44.24 24.46
N LYS A 719 -14.99 44.68 25.53
CA LYS A 719 -14.40 44.77 26.88
C LYS A 719 -15.01 43.65 27.73
N THR A 720 -14.21 42.65 28.09
CA THR A 720 -14.64 41.49 28.89
C THR A 720 -13.49 41.03 29.79
N SER A 721 -13.80 40.55 31.00
CA SER A 721 -12.81 39.93 31.90
C SER A 721 -12.64 38.42 31.65
N GLN A 722 -13.44 37.84 30.75
CA GLN A 722 -13.48 36.40 30.52
C GLN A 722 -13.84 36.06 29.06
N VAL A 723 -13.29 34.96 28.56
CA VAL A 723 -13.57 34.42 27.22
C VAL A 723 -13.86 32.94 27.27
N TYR A 724 -14.80 32.49 26.45
CA TYR A 724 -15.14 31.08 26.28
C TYR A 724 -14.34 30.49 25.14
N ILE A 725 -13.76 29.32 25.36
CA ILE A 725 -12.99 28.55 24.37
C ILE A 725 -13.65 27.18 24.16
N GLY A 726 -13.73 26.74 22.91
CA GLY A 726 -14.21 25.41 22.55
C GLY A 726 -15.74 25.21 22.63
N GLY A 727 -16.48 26.07 23.33
CA GLY A 727 -17.94 25.99 23.42
C GLY A 727 -18.49 27.05 24.37
N LEU A 728 -19.78 26.98 24.69
CA LEU A 728 -20.48 27.91 25.59
C LEU A 728 -21.11 27.15 26.75
N ALA A 729 -21.29 27.84 27.88
CA ALA A 729 -22.08 27.32 29.00
C ALA A 729 -23.58 27.31 28.68
N ASP A 730 -24.33 26.34 29.23
CA ASP A 730 -25.78 26.17 29.01
C ASP A 730 -26.61 27.43 29.34
N THR A 731 -26.17 28.21 30.33
CA THR A 731 -26.83 29.45 30.75
C THR A 731 -26.75 30.59 29.73
N LEU A 732 -25.82 30.50 28.76
CA LEU A 732 -25.66 31.49 27.69
C LEU A 732 -26.42 31.09 26.41
N THR A 733 -26.53 29.79 26.12
CA THR A 733 -27.24 29.24 24.96
C THR A 733 -28.75 29.41 25.06
N GLU A 734 -29.34 29.42 26.26
CA GLU A 734 -30.78 29.70 26.47
C GLU A 734 -31.18 31.18 26.26
N SER A 735 -30.21 32.08 26.14
CA SER A 735 -30.52 33.48 25.83
C SER A 735 -30.78 33.63 24.32
N ASN A 736 -32.04 33.90 23.94
CA ASN A 736 -32.61 34.07 22.58
C ASN A 736 -31.90 35.09 21.62
N HIS A 737 -30.63 35.44 21.83
CA HIS A 737 -29.92 36.52 21.16
C HIS A 737 -28.57 36.12 20.52
N THR A 738 -28.14 34.87 20.64
CA THR A 738 -26.98 34.32 19.92
C THR A 738 -27.44 33.22 18.96
N GLN A 739 -26.92 33.21 17.73
CA GLN A 739 -27.11 32.06 16.83
C GLN A 739 -26.64 30.79 17.55
N PRO A 740 -27.33 29.65 17.40
CA PRO A 740 -26.83 28.37 17.90
C PRO A 740 -25.43 28.14 17.32
N MET A 741 -24.44 27.99 18.19
CA MET A 741 -23.06 27.71 17.80
C MET A 741 -22.72 26.31 18.26
N ASP A 742 -22.23 25.48 17.33
CA ASP A 742 -21.74 24.16 17.67
C ASP A 742 -20.48 24.30 18.55
N PRO A 743 -20.35 23.56 19.66
CA PRO A 743 -19.07 23.46 20.35
C PRO A 743 -18.03 22.87 19.39
N LEU A 744 -16.77 23.25 19.55
CA LEU A 744 -15.67 22.62 18.85
C LEU A 744 -15.63 21.14 19.20
N ARG A 745 -15.81 20.29 18.20
CA ARG A 745 -15.61 18.84 18.31
C ARG A 745 -14.21 18.50 17.78
N GLY A 746 -13.21 18.63 18.63
CA GLY A 746 -11.82 18.53 18.20
C GLY A 746 -10.83 18.94 19.26
N CYS A 747 -9.60 19.18 18.82
CA CYS A 747 -8.48 19.50 19.69
C CYS A 747 -7.99 20.93 19.49
N LEU A 748 -7.62 21.60 20.59
CA LEU A 748 -6.93 22.89 20.60
C LEU A 748 -5.64 22.81 21.40
N ARG A 749 -4.58 23.46 20.90
CA ARG A 749 -3.31 23.64 21.63
C ARG A 749 -2.65 24.97 21.28
N ASN A 750 -1.54 25.27 21.97
CA ASN A 750 -0.69 26.44 21.71
C ASN A 750 -1.47 27.76 21.68
N PHE A 751 -2.41 27.94 22.62
CA PHE A 751 -3.24 29.14 22.71
C PHE A 751 -2.42 30.30 23.29
N ILE A 752 -2.15 31.31 22.47
CA ILE A 752 -1.29 32.47 22.79
C ILE A 752 -2.07 33.75 22.51
N VAL A 753 -2.11 34.65 23.49
CA VAL A 753 -2.77 35.96 23.39
C VAL A 753 -1.77 37.04 23.79
N ASN A 754 -1.50 38.01 22.91
CA ASN A 754 -0.56 39.12 23.18
C ASN A 754 0.80 38.65 23.72
N SER A 755 1.36 37.61 23.10
CA SER A 755 2.62 36.95 23.52
C SER A 755 2.57 36.21 24.87
N GLU A 756 1.43 36.17 25.55
CA GLU A 756 1.22 35.34 26.74
C GLU A 756 0.66 33.98 26.34
N ARG A 757 1.38 32.91 26.71
CA ARG A 757 0.95 31.53 26.48
C ARG A 757 0.01 31.08 27.59
N TRP A 758 -1.13 30.52 27.21
CA TRP A 758 -2.12 30.00 28.14
C TRP A 758 -2.08 28.47 28.14
N ASP A 759 -1.36 27.90 29.11
CA ASP A 759 -1.32 26.45 29.30
C ASP A 759 -2.59 25.97 30.03
N ILE A 760 -3.38 25.18 29.34
CA ILE A 760 -4.59 24.54 29.85
C ILE A 760 -4.34 23.02 29.76
N PRO A 761 -4.40 22.23 30.84
CA PRO A 761 -5.02 22.49 32.15
C PRO A 761 -3.97 22.76 33.24
N GLN A 762 -3.81 24.01 33.68
CA GLN A 762 -3.06 24.28 34.90
C GLN A 762 -3.88 23.77 36.11
N LYS A 763 -3.28 22.96 37.00
CA LYS A 763 -3.91 22.38 38.21
C LYS A 763 -4.69 23.38 39.09
N THR A 764 -4.41 24.66 38.95
CA THR A 764 -5.02 25.78 39.69
C THR A 764 -6.32 26.32 39.07
N ARG A 765 -6.81 25.77 37.95
CA ARG A 765 -7.97 26.30 37.20
C ARG A 765 -8.94 25.21 36.71
N ALA A 766 -9.03 24.08 37.40
CA ALA A 766 -9.89 22.96 37.02
C ALA A 766 -11.40 23.31 37.08
N ASP A 767 -11.77 24.28 37.92
CA ASP A 767 -13.12 24.85 38.07
C ASP A 767 -13.63 25.59 36.83
N HIS A 768 -12.75 25.91 35.88
CA HIS A 768 -13.07 26.63 34.65
C HIS A 768 -13.17 25.72 33.41
N LEU A 769 -13.10 24.40 33.59
CA LEU A 769 -13.17 23.41 32.51
C LEU A 769 -14.42 22.54 32.69
N VAL A 770 -15.34 22.59 31.72
CA VAL A 770 -16.56 21.77 31.71
C VAL A 770 -16.50 20.87 30.49
N GLY A 771 -16.62 19.55 30.67
CA GLY A 771 -16.65 18.59 29.56
C GLY A 771 -15.40 18.60 28.67
N VAL A 772 -14.24 18.96 29.21
CA VAL A 772 -12.96 19.02 28.48
C VAL A 772 -12.16 17.75 28.71
N GLY A 773 -11.74 17.10 27.62
CA GLY A 773 -10.98 15.86 27.63
C GLY A 773 -9.52 16.04 27.21
N GLN A 774 -8.80 14.92 27.13
CA GLN A 774 -7.45 14.86 26.56
C GLN A 774 -7.51 14.45 25.09
N CYS A 775 -6.53 14.90 24.31
CA CYS A 775 -6.40 14.57 22.90
C CYS A 775 -5.48 13.37 22.69
N PHE A 776 -5.90 12.38 21.90
CA PHE A 776 -5.01 11.30 21.44
C PHE A 776 -4.08 11.81 20.35
N ALA A 777 -2.79 11.47 20.34
CA ALA A 777 -1.81 12.00 19.38
C ALA A 777 -2.21 11.74 17.92
N HIS A 778 -2.72 10.54 17.62
CA HIS A 778 -3.18 10.14 16.29
C HIS A 778 -4.64 9.70 16.34
N VAL A 779 -5.47 10.25 15.45
CA VAL A 779 -6.91 9.95 15.38
C VAL A 779 -7.36 9.85 13.93
N GLN A 780 -8.39 9.05 13.69
CA GLN A 780 -9.11 8.95 12.42
C GLN A 780 -10.62 9.17 12.64
N PRO A 781 -11.42 9.40 11.57
CA PRO A 781 -12.87 9.55 11.69
C PRO A 781 -13.56 8.34 12.33
N GLY A 782 -14.35 8.58 13.37
CA GLY A 782 -15.12 7.57 14.12
C GLY A 782 -15.27 7.94 15.59
N SER A 783 -16.22 7.31 16.28
CA SER A 783 -16.44 7.51 17.71
C SER A 783 -15.85 6.35 18.50
N TYR A 784 -15.14 6.67 19.57
CA TYR A 784 -14.43 5.71 20.40
C TYR A 784 -15.24 5.29 21.62
N PHE A 785 -15.29 3.98 21.84
CA PHE A 785 -15.99 3.30 22.92
C PHE A 785 -14.93 2.66 23.84
N PRO A 786 -14.68 3.25 25.03
CA PRO A 786 -13.69 2.74 25.99
C PRO A 786 -14.08 1.44 26.72
N GLY A 787 -15.34 0.98 26.61
CA GLY A 787 -15.87 -0.23 27.28
C GLY A 787 -16.85 0.03 28.42
N ASP A 788 -17.05 1.27 28.83
CA ASP A 788 -18.15 1.72 29.70
C ASP A 788 -19.13 2.64 28.95
N ALA A 789 -18.91 2.80 27.65
CA ALA A 789 -19.69 3.68 26.80
C ALA A 789 -20.87 2.97 26.11
N TYR A 790 -21.96 3.71 25.91
CA TYR A 790 -23.10 3.30 25.09
C TYR A 790 -23.81 4.54 24.52
N ALA A 791 -24.48 4.36 23.39
CA ALA A 791 -25.38 5.35 22.82
C ALA A 791 -26.81 4.84 22.81
N ILE A 792 -27.77 5.73 23.09
CA ILE A 792 -29.19 5.50 22.86
C ILE A 792 -29.53 6.19 21.54
N TYR A 793 -29.82 5.39 20.53
CA TYR A 793 -30.15 5.89 19.19
C TYR A 793 -31.54 6.53 19.18
N SER A 794 -32.54 5.81 19.69
CA SER A 794 -33.91 6.28 19.91
C SER A 794 -34.40 5.79 21.26
N SER A 795 -35.20 6.58 21.97
CA SER A 795 -35.89 6.16 23.20
C SER A 795 -37.03 5.19 22.92
N GLU A 796 -37.60 5.23 21.73
CA GLU A 796 -38.70 4.39 21.26
C GLU A 796 -38.41 4.07 19.78
N LEU A 797 -37.75 2.93 19.52
CA LEU A 797 -37.63 2.41 18.17
C LEU A 797 -38.89 1.58 17.89
N SER A 798 -39.58 1.84 16.78
CA SER A 798 -40.65 0.98 16.27
C SER A 798 -40.11 0.21 15.07
N VAL A 799 -39.87 -1.10 15.23
CA VAL A 799 -39.37 -1.94 14.14
C VAL A 799 -40.55 -2.37 13.25
N GLY A 800 -40.51 -1.98 11.97
CA GLY A 800 -41.50 -2.35 10.97
C GLY A 800 -41.31 -3.78 10.41
N PRO A 801 -42.06 -4.17 9.35
CA PRO A 801 -41.89 -5.47 8.69
C PRO A 801 -40.57 -5.58 7.91
N VAL A 802 -39.87 -4.46 7.73
CA VAL A 802 -38.55 -4.36 7.11
C VAL A 802 -37.73 -3.42 7.98
N LEU A 803 -36.48 -3.81 8.26
CA LEU A 803 -35.49 -2.95 8.92
C LEU A 803 -34.15 -3.19 8.22
N GLU A 804 -33.52 -2.11 7.78
CA GLU A 804 -32.14 -2.13 7.28
C GLU A 804 -31.21 -1.47 8.29
N PHE A 805 -30.11 -2.14 8.60
CA PHE A 805 -29.09 -1.62 9.49
C PHE A 805 -27.70 -1.83 8.90
N ALA A 806 -26.87 -0.79 8.95
CA ALA A 806 -25.44 -0.90 8.66
C ALA A 806 -24.61 -0.06 9.62
N LEU A 807 -23.42 -0.55 9.96
CA LEU A 807 -22.37 0.23 10.62
C LEU A 807 -21.00 -0.28 10.21
N GLU A 808 -19.97 0.50 10.54
CA GLU A 808 -18.59 0.03 10.52
C GLU A 808 -18.04 0.03 11.95
N PHE A 809 -17.34 -1.04 12.32
CA PHE A 809 -16.68 -1.14 13.63
C PHE A 809 -15.21 -1.52 13.49
N ARG A 810 -14.42 -1.15 14.49
CA ARG A 810 -13.00 -1.48 14.60
C ARG A 810 -12.71 -1.84 16.05
N THR A 811 -12.17 -3.02 16.32
CA THR A 811 -11.97 -3.50 17.70
C THR A 811 -10.73 -4.37 17.83
N TRP A 812 -10.36 -4.65 19.07
CA TRP A 812 -9.38 -5.63 19.49
C TRP A 812 -9.98 -6.63 20.49
N GLU A 813 -11.31 -6.71 20.58
CA GLU A 813 -12.01 -7.64 21.46
C GLU A 813 -12.73 -8.72 20.64
N LEU A 814 -12.77 -9.94 21.17
CA LEU A 814 -13.53 -11.04 20.56
C LEU A 814 -15.04 -10.95 20.84
N ASN A 815 -15.43 -10.17 21.84
CA ASN A 815 -16.80 -10.04 22.32
C ASN A 815 -17.16 -8.57 22.53
N GLY A 816 -18.41 -8.23 22.29
CA GLY A 816 -18.89 -6.86 22.46
C GLY A 816 -20.28 -6.65 21.87
N VAL A 817 -21.13 -5.94 22.60
CA VAL A 817 -22.47 -5.54 22.13
C VAL A 817 -22.33 -4.42 21.09
N LEU A 818 -22.73 -4.66 19.84
CA LEU A 818 -22.76 -3.63 18.79
C LEU A 818 -24.11 -2.92 18.76
N LEU A 819 -25.21 -3.67 18.85
CA LEU A 819 -26.57 -3.14 18.85
C LEU A 819 -27.50 -4.03 19.68
N SER A 820 -28.42 -3.43 20.44
CA SER A 820 -29.43 -4.16 21.20
C SER A 820 -30.73 -3.37 21.35
N VAL A 821 -31.85 -4.05 21.12
CA VAL A 821 -33.19 -3.61 21.47
C VAL A 821 -33.98 -4.79 22.01
N ALA A 822 -34.64 -4.61 23.15
CA ALA A 822 -35.40 -5.67 23.79
C ALA A 822 -36.62 -5.09 24.52
N ASP A 823 -37.80 -5.63 24.18
CA ASP A 823 -39.05 -5.33 24.86
C ASP A 823 -39.37 -6.47 25.83
N PRO A 824 -39.23 -6.25 27.16
CA PRO A 824 -39.45 -7.30 28.15
C PRO A 824 -40.94 -7.66 28.31
N SER A 825 -41.86 -6.80 27.87
CA SER A 825 -43.30 -7.02 28.00
C SER A 825 -43.81 -8.05 26.99
N GLU A 826 -43.42 -7.89 25.72
CA GLU A 826 -43.75 -8.81 24.62
C GLU A 826 -42.76 -9.97 24.50
N GLY A 827 -41.57 -9.85 25.11
CA GLY A 827 -40.50 -10.84 25.02
C GLY A 827 -39.81 -10.85 23.64
N THR A 828 -39.95 -9.76 22.88
CA THR A 828 -39.32 -9.55 21.57
C THR A 828 -37.95 -8.90 21.74
N SER A 829 -36.97 -9.28 20.92
CA SER A 829 -35.64 -8.63 20.94
C SER A 829 -34.89 -8.80 19.63
N LEU A 830 -34.01 -7.85 19.35
CA LEU A 830 -33.07 -7.85 18.22
C LEU A 830 -31.70 -7.44 18.77
N ALA A 831 -30.69 -8.27 18.52
CA ALA A 831 -29.35 -8.05 19.03
C ALA A 831 -28.28 -8.38 17.99
N LEU A 832 -27.31 -7.49 17.83
CA LEU A 832 -26.09 -7.67 17.04
C LEU A 832 -24.89 -7.60 17.98
N GLU A 833 -24.08 -8.65 18.01
CA GLU A 833 -22.93 -8.76 18.92
C GLU A 833 -21.76 -9.52 18.29
N LEU A 834 -20.57 -9.23 18.80
CA LEU A 834 -19.38 -10.06 18.61
C LEU A 834 -19.41 -11.19 19.63
N VAL A 835 -19.24 -12.43 19.15
CA VAL A 835 -19.24 -13.64 20.00
C VAL A 835 -18.13 -14.58 19.56
N ASN A 836 -17.05 -14.59 20.35
CA ASN A 836 -15.82 -15.34 20.11
C ASN A 836 -15.30 -15.15 18.67
N GLY A 837 -15.24 -13.89 18.23
CA GLY A 837 -14.67 -13.55 16.94
C GLY A 837 -15.58 -13.70 15.72
N ALA A 838 -16.88 -13.91 15.95
CA ALA A 838 -17.88 -13.95 14.89
C ALA A 838 -18.95 -12.89 15.15
N VAL A 839 -19.52 -12.34 14.08
CA VAL A 839 -20.63 -11.40 14.18
C VAL A 839 -21.94 -12.19 14.18
N VAL A 840 -22.78 -11.96 15.17
CA VAL A 840 -24.03 -12.70 15.37
C VAL A 840 -25.19 -11.72 15.45
N LEU A 841 -26.22 -11.97 14.64
CA LEU A 841 -27.51 -11.31 14.71
C LEU A 841 -28.55 -12.30 15.24
N ASN A 842 -29.19 -12.00 16.38
CA ASN A 842 -30.25 -12.82 16.95
C ASN A 842 -31.55 -12.03 17.10
N VAL A 843 -32.65 -12.66 16.68
CA VAL A 843 -34.01 -12.12 16.81
C VAL A 843 -34.82 -13.07 17.68
N THR A 844 -35.44 -12.56 18.74
CA THR A 844 -36.48 -13.26 19.50
C THR A 844 -37.83 -12.68 19.12
N VAL A 845 -38.73 -13.55 18.66
CA VAL A 845 -40.07 -13.17 18.19
C VAL A 845 -41.09 -13.31 19.33
N SER A 846 -40.88 -14.26 20.22
CA SER A 846 -41.67 -14.47 21.44
C SER A 846 -40.89 -15.36 22.40
N LYS A 847 -41.33 -15.46 23.65
CA LYS A 847 -40.66 -16.29 24.68
C LYS A 847 -40.44 -17.72 24.17
N GLY A 848 -39.17 -18.11 24.02
CA GLY A 848 -38.77 -19.45 23.56
C GLY A 848 -38.60 -19.60 22.04
N HIS A 849 -38.94 -18.58 21.24
CA HIS A 849 -38.82 -18.61 19.78
C HIS A 849 -37.81 -17.56 19.30
N SER A 850 -36.64 -18.04 18.90
CA SER A 850 -35.56 -17.20 18.36
C SER A 850 -34.96 -17.81 17.10
N PHE A 851 -34.46 -16.94 16.23
CA PHE A 851 -33.70 -17.31 15.04
C PHE A 851 -32.57 -16.30 14.85
N GLY A 852 -31.50 -16.71 14.18
CA GLY A 852 -30.28 -15.92 14.09
C GLY A 852 -29.48 -16.20 12.83
N ALA A 853 -28.61 -15.26 12.48
CA ALA A 853 -27.61 -15.39 11.43
C ALA A 853 -26.23 -15.19 12.07
N ARG A 854 -25.24 -15.97 11.63
CA ARG A 854 -23.87 -15.91 12.16
C ARG A 854 -22.89 -15.89 11.00
N VAL A 855 -22.09 -14.83 10.94
CA VAL A 855 -20.92 -14.75 10.04
C VAL A 855 -19.69 -15.09 10.85
N GLY A 856 -19.09 -16.24 10.54
CA GLY A 856 -17.82 -16.68 11.12
C GLY A 856 -16.70 -16.58 10.08
N PHE A 857 -15.48 -16.43 10.56
CA PHE A 857 -14.29 -16.22 9.73
C PHE A 857 -13.36 -17.44 9.80
N ARG A 858 -12.48 -17.59 8.81
CA ARG A 858 -11.45 -18.65 8.80
C ARG A 858 -10.56 -18.59 10.04
N ASN A 859 -10.30 -17.39 10.54
CA ASN A 859 -9.61 -17.13 11.80
C ASN A 859 -10.56 -16.36 12.73
N ARG A 860 -10.77 -16.83 13.96
CA ARG A 860 -11.62 -16.12 14.94
C ARG A 860 -11.11 -14.71 15.28
N PHE A 861 -9.86 -14.40 15.01
CA PHE A 861 -9.30 -13.08 15.28
C PHE A 861 -9.46 -12.10 14.10
N SER A 862 -10.12 -12.51 13.01
CA SER A 862 -10.26 -11.72 11.77
C SER A 862 -11.00 -10.39 11.92
N VAL A 863 -11.81 -10.22 12.98
CA VAL A 863 -12.57 -8.98 13.22
C VAL A 863 -12.07 -8.15 14.41
N CYS A 864 -11.03 -8.62 15.08
CA CYS A 864 -10.37 -7.93 16.18
C CYS A 864 -8.96 -7.47 15.79
N ASP A 865 -8.80 -7.15 14.51
CA ASP A 865 -7.56 -6.77 13.84
C ASP A 865 -7.19 -5.30 13.99
N ASN A 866 -8.03 -4.54 14.70
CA ASN A 866 -7.94 -3.10 14.80
C ASN A 866 -8.02 -2.39 13.43
N ALA A 867 -8.69 -3.00 12.46
CA ALA A 867 -9.14 -2.43 11.18
C ALA A 867 -10.67 -2.29 11.12
N TRP A 868 -11.16 -1.54 10.13
CA TRP A 868 -12.60 -1.28 9.98
C TRP A 868 -13.29 -2.45 9.26
N HIS A 869 -14.34 -2.97 9.89
CA HIS A 869 -15.23 -3.97 9.32
C HIS A 869 -16.61 -3.39 9.10
N ALA A 870 -17.17 -3.61 7.91
CA ALA A 870 -18.50 -3.16 7.54
C ALA A 870 -19.53 -4.27 7.81
N VAL A 871 -20.53 -3.98 8.63
CA VAL A 871 -21.67 -4.88 8.89
C VAL A 871 -22.89 -4.34 8.18
N ARG A 872 -23.60 -5.21 7.46
CA ARG A 872 -24.92 -4.93 6.92
C ARG A 872 -25.88 -6.04 7.32
N ALA A 873 -27.04 -5.65 7.81
CA ALA A 873 -28.10 -6.56 8.19
C ALA A 873 -29.42 -6.08 7.62
N HIS A 874 -30.18 -7.01 7.04
CA HIS A 874 -31.55 -6.76 6.61
C HIS A 874 -32.48 -7.72 7.33
N PHE A 875 -33.49 -7.16 7.98
CA PHE A 875 -34.63 -7.89 8.52
C PHE A 875 -35.81 -7.70 7.57
N VAL A 876 -36.37 -8.79 7.05
CA VAL A 876 -37.53 -8.78 6.16
C VAL A 876 -38.50 -9.84 6.64
N LYS A 877 -39.57 -9.41 7.32
CA LYS A 877 -40.66 -10.22 7.89
C LYS A 877 -40.20 -11.35 8.81
N ASP A 878 -39.94 -12.53 8.23
CA ASP A 878 -39.60 -13.80 8.85
C ASP A 878 -38.17 -14.23 8.54
N SER A 879 -37.39 -13.38 7.88
CA SER A 879 -36.02 -13.66 7.49
C SER A 879 -35.06 -12.53 7.89
N ILE A 880 -33.83 -12.91 8.18
CA ILE A 880 -32.71 -12.00 8.37
C ILE A 880 -31.57 -12.39 7.44
N THR A 881 -30.86 -11.38 6.97
CA THR A 881 -29.57 -11.50 6.30
C THR A 881 -28.53 -10.73 7.09
N LEU A 882 -27.32 -11.28 7.16
CA LEU A 882 -26.18 -10.67 7.80
C LEU A 882 -24.97 -10.83 6.87
N ARG A 883 -24.34 -9.71 6.55
CA ARG A 883 -23.07 -9.65 5.82
C ARG A 883 -22.05 -8.88 6.63
N VAL A 884 -20.82 -9.37 6.64
CA VAL A 884 -19.67 -8.68 7.22
C VAL A 884 -18.59 -8.66 6.17
N ASP A 885 -18.13 -7.46 5.81
CA ASP A 885 -17.17 -7.23 4.73
C ASP A 885 -17.60 -7.96 3.43
N ASP A 886 -16.69 -8.78 2.90
CA ASP A 886 -16.89 -9.61 1.70
C ASP A 886 -17.11 -11.09 2.02
N GLU A 887 -17.39 -11.43 3.28
CA GLU A 887 -17.79 -12.79 3.63
C GLU A 887 -19.16 -13.14 3.02
N PRO A 888 -19.41 -14.42 2.71
CA PRO A 888 -20.70 -14.88 2.25
C PRO A 888 -21.84 -14.45 3.19
N GLU A 889 -22.96 -14.02 2.62
CA GLU A 889 -24.15 -13.67 3.38
C GLU A 889 -24.64 -14.86 4.22
N ALA A 890 -24.87 -14.60 5.51
CA ALA A 890 -25.52 -15.53 6.41
C ALA A 890 -27.02 -15.25 6.47
N TYR A 891 -27.82 -16.31 6.47
CA TYR A 891 -29.27 -16.25 6.50
C TYR A 891 -29.82 -16.85 7.79
N GLY A 892 -30.87 -16.26 8.33
CA GLY A 892 -31.67 -16.82 9.42
C GLY A 892 -33.14 -16.75 9.05
N PHE A 893 -33.89 -17.83 9.28
CA PHE A 893 -35.31 -17.90 8.97
C PHE A 893 -36.12 -18.32 10.19
N ASN A 894 -37.25 -17.66 10.39
CA ASN A 894 -38.26 -18.04 11.35
C ASN A 894 -39.10 -19.19 10.78
N GLY A 895 -38.83 -20.43 11.22
CA GLY A 895 -39.52 -21.63 10.75
C GLY A 895 -40.95 -21.83 11.28
N ALA A 896 -41.52 -20.85 12.00
CA ALA A 896 -42.85 -20.95 12.61
C ALA A 896 -43.93 -20.34 11.69
N HIS A 897 -44.84 -21.18 11.20
CA HIS A 897 -46.05 -20.77 10.49
C HIS A 897 -47.11 -20.24 11.47
N ASP A 898 -46.95 -19.01 11.95
CA ASP A 898 -48.00 -18.11 12.51
C ASP A 898 -47.40 -17.17 13.55
N VAL A 899 -46.56 -16.21 13.12
CA VAL A 899 -46.22 -15.09 14.01
C VAL A 899 -46.65 -13.77 13.41
N LYS A 900 -47.63 -13.14 14.08
CA LYS A 900 -47.98 -11.74 13.90
C LYS A 900 -46.76 -10.88 14.22
N ARG A 901 -46.34 -10.07 13.24
CA ARG A 901 -45.49 -8.86 13.30
C ARG A 901 -44.57 -8.75 14.53
N ILE A 902 -43.25 -8.73 14.31
CA ILE A 902 -42.28 -8.26 15.30
C ILE A 902 -42.52 -6.76 15.50
N TRP A 903 -43.19 -6.37 16.58
CA TRP A 903 -43.15 -5.01 17.11
C TRP A 903 -42.23 -5.05 18.31
N VAL A 904 -41.13 -4.31 18.23
CA VAL A 904 -40.33 -3.97 19.40
C VAL A 904 -40.56 -2.48 19.57
N GLU A 905 -41.09 -2.06 20.72
CA GLU A 905 -41.18 -0.66 21.13
C GLU A 905 -40.29 -0.47 22.36
N ALA A 906 -38.98 -0.33 22.10
CA ALA A 906 -38.00 -0.20 23.17
C ALA A 906 -36.85 0.74 22.76
N PRO A 907 -36.06 1.24 23.73
CA PRO A 907 -34.87 1.99 23.42
C PRO A 907 -33.85 1.15 22.65
N LEU A 908 -33.27 1.74 21.60
CA LEU A 908 -32.21 1.12 20.82
C LEU A 908 -30.84 1.55 21.35
N PHE A 909 -30.04 0.58 21.80
CA PHE A 909 -28.69 0.80 22.31
C PHE A 909 -27.64 0.42 21.28
N ILE A 910 -26.55 1.20 21.21
CA ILE A 910 -25.39 0.97 20.34
C ILE A 910 -24.11 0.98 21.18
N GLY A 911 -23.23 0.00 20.93
CA GLY A 911 -21.90 -0.11 21.54
C GLY A 911 -21.87 -0.57 23.00
N GLY A 912 -23.02 -0.70 23.67
CA GLY A 912 -23.08 -1.17 25.05
C GLY A 912 -24.50 -1.21 25.58
N LEU A 913 -24.68 -1.81 26.75
CA LEU A 913 -25.99 -2.00 27.38
C LEU A 913 -25.94 -1.57 28.86
N PRO A 914 -26.69 -0.54 29.29
CA PRO A 914 -26.68 -0.11 30.68
C PRO A 914 -27.29 -1.18 31.61
N GLU A 915 -26.93 -1.16 32.89
CA GLU A 915 -27.30 -2.19 33.87
C GLU A 915 -28.81 -2.40 33.99
N TYR A 916 -29.60 -1.33 33.87
CA TYR A 916 -31.07 -1.39 33.93
C TYR A 916 -31.72 -1.94 32.66
N ALA A 917 -31.00 -2.02 31.53
CA ALA A 917 -31.59 -2.44 30.26
C ALA A 917 -31.66 -3.97 30.14
N PRO A 918 -32.79 -4.50 29.62
CA PRO A 918 -33.01 -5.95 29.48
C PRO A 918 -32.01 -6.56 28.48
N GLN A 919 -31.53 -7.77 28.78
CA GLN A 919 -30.52 -8.45 27.95
C GLN A 919 -31.10 -8.98 26.63
N GLY A 920 -32.38 -9.37 26.59
CA GLY A 920 -33.01 -9.89 25.38
C GLY A 920 -32.30 -11.13 24.82
N SER A 921 -32.00 -11.11 23.52
CA SER A 921 -31.33 -12.18 22.76
C SER A 921 -29.79 -12.14 22.79
N LEU A 922 -29.20 -11.20 23.53
CA LEU A 922 -27.74 -11.11 23.69
C LEU A 922 -27.18 -12.28 24.49
N LYS A 923 -26.05 -12.83 24.04
CA LYS A 923 -25.30 -13.88 24.74
C LYS A 923 -24.39 -13.31 25.82
N SER A 924 -23.91 -12.07 25.64
CA SER A 924 -23.10 -11.36 26.63
C SER A 924 -23.64 -9.95 26.93
N ARG A 925 -23.25 -9.39 28.07
CA ARG A 925 -23.45 -7.98 28.42
C ARG A 925 -22.16 -7.15 28.30
N ASP A 926 -21.11 -7.72 27.70
CA ASP A 926 -19.84 -7.03 27.50
C ASP A 926 -20.02 -5.85 26.55
N ASN A 927 -19.81 -4.64 27.04
CA ASN A 927 -19.84 -3.45 26.20
C ASN A 927 -18.70 -3.48 25.18
N PHE A 928 -18.94 -2.92 24.01
CA PHE A 928 -17.96 -2.83 22.95
C PHE A 928 -16.78 -1.94 23.36
N ARG A 929 -15.56 -2.42 23.05
CA ARG A 929 -14.34 -1.63 23.12
C ARG A 929 -13.79 -1.46 21.71
N GLY A 930 -13.59 -0.22 21.28
CA GLY A 930 -13.13 0.04 19.91
C GLY A 930 -13.71 1.33 19.35
N CYS A 931 -13.90 1.38 18.04
CA CYS A 931 -14.56 2.48 17.36
C CYS A 931 -15.74 2.03 16.52
N ILE A 932 -16.75 2.90 16.39
CA ILE A 932 -17.91 2.70 15.52
C ILE A 932 -18.08 3.95 14.64
N ARG A 933 -18.42 3.76 13.36
CA ARG A 933 -18.77 4.84 12.42
C ARG A 933 -19.82 4.39 11.40
N ASN A 934 -20.25 5.34 10.55
CA ASN A 934 -21.15 5.10 9.41
C ASN A 934 -22.43 4.35 9.78
N ILE A 935 -23.10 4.76 10.86
CA ILE A 935 -24.38 4.18 11.27
C ILE A 935 -25.47 4.58 10.26
N VAL A 936 -26.13 3.58 9.69
CA VAL A 936 -27.26 3.73 8.77
C VAL A 936 -28.42 2.89 9.28
N MET A 937 -29.59 3.50 9.34
CA MET A 937 -30.85 2.84 9.70
C MET A 937 -31.92 3.24 8.67
N ASP A 938 -32.55 2.25 8.03
CA ASP A 938 -33.56 2.46 6.98
C ASP A 938 -33.13 3.47 5.91
N SER A 939 -31.91 3.28 5.38
CA SER A 939 -31.26 4.16 4.39
C SER A 939 -30.96 5.60 4.87
N ALA A 940 -31.21 5.95 6.13
CA ALA A 940 -30.82 7.23 6.72
C ALA A 940 -29.51 7.08 7.50
N ARG A 941 -28.51 7.89 7.16
CA ARG A 941 -27.27 7.99 7.92
C ARG A 941 -27.46 8.94 9.11
N THR A 942 -27.08 8.48 10.30
CA THR A 942 -27.25 9.24 11.55
C THR A 942 -25.90 9.68 12.08
N ASP A 943 -25.72 10.97 12.36
CA ASP A 943 -24.53 11.46 13.05
C ASP A 943 -24.62 11.10 14.54
N TRP A 944 -23.47 10.90 15.18
CA TRP A 944 -23.43 10.60 16.62
C TRP A 944 -24.08 11.68 17.47
N THR A 945 -24.18 12.91 16.98
CA THR A 945 -24.84 13.98 17.73
C THR A 945 -26.33 14.09 17.55
N ASP A 946 -26.90 13.31 16.63
CA ASP A 946 -28.34 13.15 16.47
C ASP A 946 -28.88 12.00 17.33
N MET A 947 -28.01 11.30 18.07
CA MET A 947 -28.39 10.26 19.01
C MET A 947 -29.20 10.84 20.17
N TYR A 948 -30.24 10.13 20.61
CA TYR A 948 -31.07 10.55 21.75
C TYR A 948 -30.26 10.82 23.03
N ARG A 949 -29.26 9.97 23.32
CA ARG A 949 -28.33 10.18 24.43
C ARG A 949 -27.00 9.46 24.20
N LEU A 950 -25.90 10.08 24.61
CA LEU A 950 -24.57 9.47 24.64
C LEU A 950 -24.11 9.30 26.09
N HIS A 951 -23.46 8.19 26.41
CA HIS A 951 -22.80 7.96 27.69
C HIS A 951 -21.35 7.55 27.45
N ASN A 952 -20.39 8.38 27.90
CA ASN A 952 -18.94 8.17 27.80
C ASN A 952 -18.40 7.87 26.39
N VAL A 953 -19.17 8.15 25.33
CA VAL A 953 -18.72 8.02 23.94
C VAL A 953 -17.80 9.19 23.62
N LEU A 954 -16.57 8.90 23.20
CA LEU A 954 -15.63 9.92 22.75
C LEU A 954 -15.84 10.18 21.27
N LEU A 955 -16.39 11.34 20.93
CA LEU A 955 -16.78 11.69 19.56
C LEU A 955 -15.55 12.01 18.70
N ASN A 956 -15.58 11.54 17.45
CA ASN A 956 -14.68 11.92 16.34
C ASN A 956 -13.18 11.87 16.64
N ALA A 957 -12.79 10.96 17.53
CA ALA A 957 -11.42 10.78 17.99
C ALA A 957 -11.14 9.28 18.15
N CYS A 958 -11.31 8.53 17.07
CA CYS A 958 -10.97 7.13 17.04
C CYS A 958 -9.43 6.99 17.01
N PRO A 959 -8.77 6.52 18.08
CA PRO A 959 -7.30 6.55 18.19
C PRO A 959 -6.62 5.65 17.16
N VAL A 960 -5.55 6.11 16.51
CA VAL A 960 -4.77 5.26 15.59
C VAL A 960 -3.48 4.83 16.29
N HIS A 961 -3.09 3.58 16.09
CA HIS A 961 -1.94 2.95 16.74
C HIS A 961 -0.84 2.64 15.74
#